data_AF-A0A1Y2A5B8-F1
#
_entry.id   AF-A0A1Y2A5B8-F1
#
_cell.length_a   1.000
_cell.length_b   1.000
_cell.length_c   1.000
_cell.angle_alpha   90.00
_cell.angle_beta   90.00
_cell.angle_gamma   90.00
#
_symmetry.space_group_name_H-M   'P 1'
#
loop_
_entity.id
_entity.type
_entity.pdbx_description
1 polymer ?
#
loop_
_entity_poly.entity_id
_entity_poly.type
_entity_poly.pdbx_seq_one_letter_code
_entity_poly.pdbx_strand_id
1 'polypeptide(L)'
;MNNYFFSLIILVFLNCVSFVHSENSYYIVAILRNKSDKYYNEESQTVRNKIDELVNDRMNDIYDVIEEKKETYILENGELDNKLDELESLPKEKRNEQRKKFLFINKQDNRFYKRSLELNKSDNSTSSEYIPFESNLVMHITDVLNYKLVSAYLSEETAKTVCNMKNVLYCKKNEKLNIIGNDQMDTPVEVKRNLNKRSEETFNKHNKPEYYNLEAIKRETGWKDVRVQNVKEIKNTTFIHLPLISQSPYYYEGKRIDDNYYYYPSTAGQGIDIYAIDGGLIADHIDFDTYEGTPYERTVTCDALATQNGINETTEKQKKNCTYMEGYYPGHGIMDLSVAGGRHSGVAKKANLHMITCDDTLISTYFALGYIRDHATPHKTVVNLSIQWPYYLELIDDMLKSVNEKGIVIVNAVGNDNKNVCKSKESGNFDSFSGYRKSITVGGITDAINENGYFKAYNSNYGDCVDIFAPVEVTCANFTDGSSESFIETGGTSCSAPIVSGIAALIMSEFPDNYTTESMSKKLQQLSFKDAINNLEIIPGIKTPNYFVNNGKRSIYSPDDTNVKCGRGVNASCSSGCCSKEGECISFENDPWEKCLIENGCQSEFGYCTTVEKAIEECEKEVKENEECQFEFKNMKNSEILSKGETFKSDKCQTFYKRQFANQSVCSIAKKYKSFGFIDNYNRTSYLNSTLSYNTIRLTDVLHTYMECHQKGILDNITEEELEKKCEYIYSDKCNELNNIINEESTKYSVLMEPILENYKNNKKKCSNFCWSFSLGYPCCMETKAVVYMDKDGKWGVENGQWCGIKN
;
A
#
# COMPACT_ATOMS: atom_id res chain seq x y z
N MET A 1 -5.41 3.34 68.18
CA MET A 1 -5.93 3.49 66.79
C MET A 1 -6.17 4.98 66.60
N ASN A 2 -5.40 5.76 65.83
CA ASN A 2 -4.95 5.47 64.47
C ASN A 2 -3.70 6.29 64.07
N ASN A 3 -2.59 6.17 64.82
CA ASN A 3 -1.25 6.51 64.30
C ASN A 3 -0.85 5.65 63.08
N TYR A 4 -1.53 4.52 62.85
CA TYR A 4 -1.37 3.70 61.65
C TYR A 4 -1.94 4.33 60.38
N PHE A 5 -2.93 5.23 60.48
CA PHE A 5 -3.56 5.82 59.30
C PHE A 5 -2.71 6.93 58.69
N PHE A 6 -1.97 7.67 59.51
CA PHE A 6 -1.03 8.70 59.05
C PHE A 6 0.23 8.07 58.43
N SER A 7 0.72 6.96 59.01
CA SER A 7 1.85 6.21 58.45
C SER A 7 1.50 5.53 57.12
N LEU A 8 0.25 5.06 56.94
CA LEU A 8 -0.20 4.48 55.67
C LEU A 8 -0.34 5.53 54.57
N ILE A 9 -0.79 6.75 54.89
CA ILE A 9 -0.89 7.86 53.92
C ILE A 9 0.50 8.33 53.48
N ILE A 10 1.50 8.33 54.37
CA ILE A 10 2.89 8.66 54.01
C ILE A 10 3.53 7.54 53.18
N LEU A 11 3.25 6.27 53.45
CA LEU A 11 3.71 5.12 52.64
C LEU A 11 3.02 5.04 51.27
N VAL A 12 1.77 5.47 51.16
CA VAL A 12 1.06 5.60 49.87
C VAL A 12 1.51 6.84 49.11
N PHE A 13 1.81 7.96 49.77
CA PHE A 13 2.44 9.12 49.10
C PHE A 13 3.88 8.83 48.67
N LEU A 14 4.67 8.05 49.42
CA LEU A 14 6.01 7.62 49.03
C LEU A 14 5.99 6.55 47.92
N ASN A 15 4.91 5.76 47.79
CA ASN A 15 4.69 4.85 46.64
C ASN A 15 3.96 5.50 45.45
N CYS A 16 3.34 6.68 45.63
CA CYS A 16 2.74 7.48 44.56
C CYS A 16 3.67 8.58 44.03
N VAL A 17 4.83 8.80 44.65
CA VAL A 17 6.01 9.28 43.93
C VAL A 17 6.65 8.04 43.32
N SER A 18 6.00 7.49 42.29
CA SER A 18 6.80 6.96 41.19
C SER A 18 7.65 8.16 40.76
N PHE A 19 8.91 8.19 41.19
CA PHE A 19 9.90 8.94 40.45
C PHE A 19 9.82 8.34 39.04
N VAL A 20 9.07 8.98 38.16
CA VAL A 20 9.22 8.84 36.73
C VAL A 20 10.62 9.37 36.48
N HIS A 21 11.64 8.55 36.71
CA HIS A 21 12.99 8.84 36.24
C HIS A 21 12.85 8.88 34.73
N SER A 22 12.95 10.06 34.15
CA SER A 22 13.00 10.19 32.71
C SER A 22 14.25 9.47 32.21
N GLU A 23 14.11 8.50 31.32
CA GLU A 23 15.28 7.83 30.73
C GLU A 23 16.16 8.81 29.97
N ASN A 24 17.47 8.76 30.23
CA ASN A 24 18.51 9.39 29.41
C ASN A 24 18.38 8.86 27.97
N SER A 25 18.56 9.72 26.97
CA SER A 25 18.36 9.29 25.58
C SER A 25 19.16 10.14 24.61
N TYR A 26 19.36 9.61 23.40
CA TYR A 26 19.84 10.44 22.31
C TYR A 26 18.77 11.44 21.86
N TYR A 27 19.21 12.62 21.42
CA TYR A 27 18.40 13.67 20.82
C TYR A 27 19.02 14.07 19.49
N ILE A 28 18.17 14.33 18.51
CA ILE A 28 18.54 14.96 17.24
C ILE A 28 18.46 16.47 17.43
N VAL A 29 19.58 17.15 17.22
CA VAL A 29 19.71 18.60 17.34
C VAL A 29 20.04 19.15 15.95
N ALA A 30 19.14 19.97 15.39
CA ALA A 30 19.36 20.65 14.13
C ALA A 30 20.00 22.02 14.39
N ILE A 31 21.21 22.23 13.86
CA ILE A 31 21.98 23.46 14.04
C ILE A 31 21.94 24.26 12.74
N LEU A 32 21.37 25.47 12.82
CA LEU A 32 21.27 26.42 11.72
C LEU A 32 22.13 27.65 11.98
N ARG A 33 23.03 27.97 11.03
CA ARG A 33 23.85 29.18 11.08
C ARG A 33 23.05 30.43 10.77
N ASN A 34 22.44 30.48 9.58
CA ASN A 34 21.65 31.63 9.13
C ASN A 34 20.55 31.16 8.17
N LYS A 35 19.33 31.71 8.32
CA LYS A 35 18.18 31.39 7.46
C LYS A 35 18.40 31.76 5.98
N SER A 36 19.32 32.68 5.69
CA SER A 36 19.67 33.09 4.32
C SER A 36 20.70 32.19 3.64
N ASP A 37 21.27 31.22 4.36
CA ASP A 37 22.17 30.24 3.77
C ASP A 37 21.38 29.32 2.83
N LYS A 38 21.95 29.06 1.66
CA LYS A 38 21.51 28.04 0.70
C LYS A 38 21.79 26.64 1.25
N TYR A 39 21.42 25.63 0.46
CA TYR A 39 21.73 24.26 0.83
C TYR A 39 23.23 24.06 0.94
N TYR A 40 23.64 23.26 1.93
CA TYR A 40 25.04 23.13 2.29
C TYR A 40 25.94 22.79 1.08
N ASN A 41 25.46 21.89 0.21
CA ASN A 41 26.17 21.48 -1.00
C ASN A 41 26.19 22.53 -2.12
N GLU A 42 25.27 23.49 -2.11
CA GLU A 42 25.19 24.60 -3.07
C GLU A 42 25.92 25.87 -2.60
N GLU A 43 26.33 25.86 -1.33
CA GLU A 43 26.96 27.02 -0.73
C GLU A 43 28.37 27.30 -1.24
N SER A 44 28.83 28.53 -1.03
CA SER A 44 30.24 28.84 -1.27
C SER A 44 31.12 28.10 -0.27
N GLN A 45 32.36 27.83 -0.67
CA GLN A 45 33.27 27.11 0.21
C GLN A 45 33.55 27.84 1.52
N THR A 46 33.59 29.17 1.49
CA THR A 46 33.76 30.03 2.67
C THR A 46 32.55 29.96 3.60
N VAL A 47 31.34 29.89 3.07
CA VAL A 47 30.12 29.76 3.87
C VAL A 47 30.04 28.39 4.52
N ARG A 48 30.31 27.31 3.77
CA ARG A 48 30.39 25.95 4.33
C ARG A 48 31.33 25.87 5.53
N ASN A 49 32.52 26.46 5.45
CA ASN A 49 33.49 26.47 6.56
C ASN A 49 32.92 27.12 7.82
N LYS A 50 32.22 28.24 7.66
CA LYS A 50 31.60 28.94 8.78
C LYS A 50 30.41 28.18 9.36
N ILE A 51 29.71 27.37 8.55
CA ILE A 51 28.68 26.46 9.04
C ILE A 51 29.33 25.35 9.87
N ASP A 52 30.36 24.71 9.32
CA ASP A 52 31.11 23.63 9.97
C ASP A 52 31.73 24.07 11.30
N GLU A 53 32.36 25.26 11.32
CA GLU A 53 32.93 25.87 12.52
C GLU A 53 31.87 26.12 13.59
N LEU A 54 30.73 26.71 13.22
CA LEU A 54 29.62 26.95 14.15
C LEU A 54 29.06 25.64 14.71
N VAL A 55 28.87 24.64 13.85
CA VAL A 55 28.32 23.34 14.26
C VAL A 55 29.24 22.67 15.25
N ASN A 56 30.55 22.64 14.99
CA ASN A 56 31.54 22.11 15.91
C ASN A 56 31.57 22.90 17.23
N ASP A 57 31.46 24.23 17.18
CA ASP A 57 31.35 25.08 18.38
C ASP A 57 30.10 24.77 19.19
N ARG A 58 28.94 24.53 18.56
CA ARG A 58 27.72 24.10 19.25
C ARG A 58 27.84 22.69 19.82
N MET A 59 28.54 21.78 19.15
CA MET A 59 28.82 20.44 19.72
C MET A 59 29.70 20.53 20.97
N ASN A 60 30.68 21.45 21.01
CA ASN A 60 31.44 21.74 22.23
C ASN A 60 30.54 22.28 23.34
N ASP A 61 29.66 23.25 23.03
CA ASP A 61 28.72 23.79 24.02
C ASP A 61 27.79 22.71 24.59
N ILE A 62 27.30 21.79 23.74
CA ILE A 62 26.50 20.64 24.17
C ILE A 62 27.32 19.75 25.10
N TYR A 63 28.56 19.41 24.71
CA TYR A 63 29.45 18.57 25.51
C TYR A 63 29.79 19.21 26.87
N ASP A 64 30.00 20.52 26.91
CA ASP A 64 30.18 21.30 28.15
C ASP A 64 28.95 21.18 29.06
N VAL A 65 27.72 21.27 28.50
CA VAL A 65 26.49 21.09 29.29
C VAL A 65 26.36 19.66 29.84
N ILE A 66 26.76 18.64 29.08
CA ILE A 66 26.76 17.25 29.56
C ILE A 66 27.76 17.10 30.72
N GLU A 67 28.97 17.65 30.57
CA GLU A 67 30.03 17.61 31.60
C GLU A 67 29.61 18.35 32.88
N GLU A 68 29.01 19.54 32.74
CA GLU A 68 28.60 20.40 33.86
C GLU A 68 27.41 19.85 34.66
N LYS A 69 26.57 19.02 34.03
CA LYS A 69 25.36 18.44 34.63
C LYS A 69 25.38 16.91 34.65
N LYS A 70 26.57 16.31 34.71
CA LYS A 70 26.74 14.86 34.64
C LYS A 70 25.98 14.11 35.73
N GLU A 71 25.79 14.73 36.89
CA GLU A 71 25.00 14.20 38.02
C GLU A 71 23.52 13.99 37.70
N THR A 72 23.02 14.54 36.59
CA THR A 72 21.62 14.37 36.16
C THR A 72 21.38 13.07 35.37
N TYR A 73 22.44 12.32 35.05
CA TYR A 73 22.37 11.08 34.26
C TYR A 73 22.33 9.85 35.16
N ILE A 74 21.34 9.81 36.06
CA ILE A 74 21.15 8.70 36.99
C ILE A 74 20.20 7.68 36.36
N LEU A 75 20.61 6.42 36.32
CA LEU A 75 19.81 5.30 35.85
C LEU A 75 18.78 4.89 36.91
N GLU A 76 17.80 4.06 36.52
CA GLU A 76 16.77 3.57 37.47
C GLU A 76 17.34 2.82 38.68
N ASN A 77 18.51 2.20 38.53
CA ASN A 77 19.22 1.51 39.61
C ASN A 77 19.96 2.47 40.57
N GLY A 78 19.90 3.78 40.33
CA GLY A 78 20.54 4.81 41.13
C GLY A 78 22.03 5.04 40.81
N GLU A 79 22.59 4.30 39.85
CA GLU A 79 23.98 4.47 39.41
C GLU A 79 24.08 5.54 38.31
N LEU A 80 25.26 6.15 38.21
CA LEU A 80 25.57 7.05 37.11
C LEU A 80 25.65 6.26 35.80
N ASP A 81 25.06 6.80 34.74
CA ASP A 81 25.07 6.19 33.42
C ASP A 81 26.50 6.00 32.89
N ASN A 82 26.88 4.75 32.63
CA ASN A 82 28.22 4.38 32.17
C ASN A 82 28.58 4.94 30.79
N LYS A 83 27.60 5.43 30.00
CA LYS A 83 27.91 6.18 28.77
C LYS A 83 28.73 7.44 29.04
N LEU A 84 28.68 7.97 30.27
CA LEU A 84 29.47 9.14 30.67
C LEU A 84 30.95 8.85 30.95
N ASP A 85 31.39 7.59 30.95
CA ASP A 85 32.80 7.21 31.17
C ASP A 85 33.76 7.91 30.19
N GLU A 86 33.27 8.30 29.01
CA GLU A 86 33.99 9.12 28.03
C GLU A 86 34.52 10.44 28.62
N LEU A 87 33.75 11.08 29.51
CA LEU A 87 34.12 12.33 30.18
C LEU A 87 35.36 12.18 31.07
N GLU A 88 35.64 10.98 31.57
CA GLU A 88 36.79 10.70 32.43
C GLU A 88 38.05 10.34 31.64
N SER A 89 37.87 9.87 30.40
CA SER A 89 38.95 9.37 29.55
C SER A 89 39.83 10.45 28.91
N LEU A 90 39.33 11.70 28.83
CA LEU A 90 40.02 12.81 28.15
C LEU A 90 39.91 14.12 28.95
N PRO A 91 40.92 14.47 29.77
CA PRO A 91 40.92 15.73 30.48
C PRO A 91 41.07 16.89 29.50
N LYS A 92 40.13 17.84 29.50
CA LYS A 92 40.36 19.17 28.94
C LYS A 92 41.54 19.80 29.69
N GLU A 93 42.75 19.70 29.15
CA GLU A 93 43.92 20.35 29.73
C GLU A 93 43.67 21.87 29.78
N LYS A 94 43.46 22.42 30.99
CA LYS A 94 43.50 23.86 31.24
C LYS A 94 44.98 24.29 31.24
N ARG A 95 45.45 24.93 30.17
CA ARG A 95 46.66 25.79 30.21
C ARG A 95 46.24 27.24 29.92
N ASN A 96 46.54 28.15 30.85
CA ASN A 96 46.36 29.60 30.71
C ASN A 96 44.92 30.07 30.38
N GLU A 97 43.95 29.72 31.22
CA GLU A 97 42.57 30.28 31.21
C GLU A 97 41.73 30.07 29.93
N GLN A 98 42.26 29.46 28.87
CA GLN A 98 41.52 29.07 27.65
C GLN A 98 41.26 27.56 27.64
N ARG A 99 39.98 27.16 27.62
CA ARG A 99 39.58 25.76 27.37
C ARG A 99 39.96 25.41 25.92
N LYS A 100 40.81 24.40 25.71
CA LYS A 100 40.98 23.79 24.37
C LYS A 100 39.62 23.23 23.93
N LYS A 101 39.27 23.44 22.65
CA LYS A 101 38.01 22.94 22.08
C LYS A 101 38.24 21.59 21.41
N PHE A 102 37.24 20.73 21.45
CA PHE A 102 37.22 19.51 20.64
C PHE A 102 36.85 19.83 19.19
N LEU A 103 37.43 19.06 18.30
CA LEU A 103 37.03 18.97 16.91
C LEU A 103 36.38 17.61 16.74
N PHE A 104 35.06 17.58 16.75
CA PHE A 104 34.29 16.36 16.64
C PHE A 104 34.49 15.73 15.27
N ILE A 105 34.93 14.47 15.24
CA ILE A 105 35.23 13.76 14.01
C ILE A 105 33.92 13.30 13.38
N ASN A 106 33.66 13.72 12.14
CA ASN A 106 32.59 13.17 11.32
C ASN A 106 33.07 11.88 10.63
N LYS A 107 32.57 10.73 11.08
CA LYS A 107 32.92 9.40 10.51
C LYS A 107 32.54 9.24 9.04
N GLN A 108 31.57 10.02 8.55
CA GLN A 108 31.06 9.92 7.18
C GLN A 108 31.80 10.82 6.17
N ASP A 109 32.60 11.80 6.63
CA ASP A 109 33.27 12.74 5.73
C ASP A 109 34.78 12.82 5.99
N ASN A 110 35.52 11.96 5.27
CA ASN A 110 36.99 12.00 5.25
C ASN A 110 37.56 13.33 4.72
N ARG A 111 36.78 14.14 3.98
CA ARG A 111 37.22 15.49 3.56
C ARG A 111 37.23 16.45 4.75
N PHE A 112 36.30 16.31 5.68
CA PHE A 112 36.27 17.09 6.92
C PHE A 112 37.54 16.85 7.74
N TYR A 113 37.98 15.59 7.87
CA TYR A 113 39.22 15.23 8.58
C TYR A 113 40.48 15.83 7.96
N LYS A 114 40.65 15.76 6.63
CA LYS A 114 41.80 16.39 5.94
C LYS A 114 41.79 17.91 6.07
N ARG A 115 40.61 18.51 6.03
CA ARG A 115 40.41 19.96 5.98
C ARG A 115 40.50 20.63 7.35
N SER A 116 40.10 19.91 8.38
CA SER A 116 40.29 20.30 9.78
C SER A 116 41.75 20.20 10.22
N LEU A 117 42.49 19.20 9.72
CA LEU A 117 43.96 19.14 9.81
C LEU A 117 44.67 20.30 9.09
N GLU A 118 44.08 20.84 8.02
CA GLU A 118 44.59 22.03 7.31
C GLU A 118 44.27 23.34 8.03
N LEU A 119 43.09 23.46 8.65
CA LEU A 119 42.72 24.61 9.51
C LEU A 119 43.66 24.76 10.71
N ASN A 120 44.13 23.65 11.30
CA ASN A 120 45.14 23.67 12.35
C ASN A 120 46.55 24.10 11.86
N LYS A 121 46.79 24.17 10.54
CA LYS A 121 48.09 24.55 9.96
C LYS A 121 48.15 25.97 9.40
N SER A 122 47.01 26.59 9.07
CA SER A 122 47.00 27.84 8.30
C SER A 122 46.87 29.12 9.14
N ASP A 123 46.40 29.04 10.39
CA ASP A 123 46.17 30.23 11.22
C ASP A 123 47.07 30.27 12.47
N ASN A 124 48.21 30.95 12.35
CA ASN A 124 48.99 31.45 13.50
C ASN A 124 48.29 32.63 14.21
N SER A 125 47.01 32.92 13.91
CA SER A 125 46.32 34.16 14.30
C SER A 125 45.04 34.01 15.15
N THR A 126 44.52 32.79 15.38
CA THR A 126 43.35 32.55 16.25
C THR A 126 43.68 31.65 17.44
N SER A 127 43.36 32.13 18.64
CA SER A 127 43.73 31.60 19.95
C SER A 127 42.97 30.34 20.41
N SER A 128 42.71 29.37 19.54
CA SER A 128 41.95 28.16 19.92
C SER A 128 42.54 26.92 19.25
N GLU A 129 43.30 26.14 20.01
CA GLU A 129 43.85 24.86 19.58
C GLU A 129 42.74 23.79 19.63
N TYR A 130 42.43 23.17 18.48
CA TYR A 130 41.42 22.11 18.39
C TYR A 130 42.04 20.72 18.56
N ILE A 131 41.41 19.88 19.39
CA ILE A 131 41.79 18.47 19.60
C ILE A 131 40.81 17.57 18.84
N PRO A 132 41.25 16.79 17.82
CA PRO A 132 40.40 15.80 17.17
C PRO A 132 39.83 14.82 18.19
N PHE A 133 38.52 14.62 18.17
CA PHE A 133 37.82 13.85 19.18
C PHE A 133 36.65 13.06 18.58
N GLU A 134 36.60 11.78 18.89
CA GLU A 134 35.51 10.89 18.53
C GLU A 134 34.67 10.64 19.78
N SER A 135 33.44 11.14 19.78
CA SER A 135 32.53 11.10 20.92
C SER A 135 31.35 10.19 20.63
N ASN A 136 30.94 9.40 21.63
CA ASN A 136 29.69 8.65 21.65
C ASN A 136 28.55 9.45 22.29
N LEU A 137 28.87 10.58 22.94
CA LEU A 137 27.92 11.48 23.56
C LEU A 137 27.42 12.54 22.58
N VAL A 138 28.27 13.07 21.69
CA VAL A 138 27.90 14.10 20.69
C VAL A 138 28.49 13.76 19.32
N MET A 139 27.64 13.51 18.33
CA MET A 139 28.03 12.99 17.01
C MET A 139 27.43 13.77 15.85
N HIS A 140 28.13 13.86 14.73
CA HIS A 140 27.53 14.31 13.48
C HIS A 140 26.54 13.26 12.95
N ILE A 141 25.38 13.71 12.43
CA ILE A 141 24.43 12.83 11.72
C ILE A 141 24.57 13.01 10.22
N THR A 142 24.03 14.11 9.68
CA THR A 142 24.06 14.43 8.25
C THR A 142 23.66 15.90 8.06
N ASP A 143 23.91 16.45 6.88
CA ASP A 143 23.42 17.77 6.49
C ASP A 143 21.98 17.65 5.98
N VAL A 144 21.09 18.61 6.24
CA VAL A 144 19.72 18.61 5.72
C VAL A 144 19.39 20.01 5.23
N LEU A 145 19.14 20.17 3.93
CA LEU A 145 18.95 21.47 3.28
C LEU A 145 20.10 22.44 3.68
N ASN A 146 19.81 23.46 4.49
CA ASN A 146 20.76 24.48 4.94
C ASN A 146 21.17 24.38 6.44
N TYR A 147 20.82 23.31 7.14
CA TYR A 147 21.22 23.05 8.52
C TYR A 147 21.92 21.71 8.67
N LYS A 148 22.62 21.50 9.79
CA LYS A 148 23.28 20.21 10.10
C LYS A 148 22.59 19.52 11.26
N LEU A 149 22.44 18.21 11.17
CA LEU A 149 21.94 17.37 12.25
C LEU A 149 23.10 16.81 13.06
N VAL A 150 22.99 16.88 14.38
CA VAL A 150 23.88 16.22 15.33
C VAL A 150 23.07 15.37 16.30
N SER A 151 23.64 14.27 16.76
CA SER A 151 23.11 13.45 17.85
C SER A 151 23.77 13.89 19.16
N ALA A 152 22.99 13.99 20.24
CA ALA A 152 23.49 14.26 21.57
C ALA A 152 22.83 13.34 22.60
N TYR A 153 23.61 12.67 23.45
CA TYR A 153 23.09 11.87 24.57
C TYR A 153 22.79 12.77 25.75
N LEU A 154 21.50 12.93 26.08
CA LEU A 154 21.03 13.94 27.03
C LEU A 154 20.09 13.33 28.08
N SER A 155 20.27 13.76 29.32
CA SER A 155 19.25 13.70 30.37
C SER A 155 18.13 14.70 30.08
N GLU A 156 16.98 14.60 30.76
CA GLU A 156 15.88 15.56 30.55
C GLU A 156 16.31 17.01 30.89
N GLU A 157 17.14 17.19 31.92
CA GLU A 157 17.61 18.53 32.31
C GLU A 157 18.60 19.13 31.29
N THR A 158 19.53 18.33 30.82
CA THR A 158 20.47 18.78 29.78
C THR A 158 19.75 19.00 28.44
N ALA A 159 18.76 18.18 28.09
CA ALA A 159 17.91 18.38 26.92
C ALA A 159 17.19 19.74 26.96
N LYS A 160 16.59 20.11 28.10
CA LYS A 160 15.98 21.46 28.27
C LYS A 160 16.97 22.59 28.02
N THR A 161 18.23 22.39 28.37
CA THR A 161 19.29 23.39 28.16
C THR A 161 19.71 23.44 26.69
N VAL A 162 20.05 22.28 26.11
CA VAL A 162 20.52 22.13 24.72
C VAL A 162 19.47 22.58 23.71
N CYS A 163 18.21 22.15 23.89
CA CYS A 163 17.14 22.49 22.95
C CYS A 163 16.83 24.01 22.89
N ASN A 164 17.26 24.79 23.87
CA ASN A 164 17.09 26.25 23.93
C ASN A 164 18.38 27.03 23.58
N MET A 165 19.45 26.34 23.18
CA MET A 165 20.69 27.00 22.78
C MET A 165 20.52 27.85 21.52
N LYS A 166 21.29 28.93 21.43
CA LYS A 166 21.38 29.75 20.22
C LYS A 166 21.81 28.87 19.03
N ASN A 167 21.19 29.08 17.87
CA ASN A 167 21.43 28.34 16.62
C ASN A 167 20.83 26.93 16.58
N VAL A 168 20.18 26.45 17.65
CA VAL A 168 19.37 25.23 17.60
C VAL A 168 18.02 25.58 16.98
N LEU A 169 17.70 24.92 15.86
CA LEU A 169 16.45 25.09 15.11
C LEU A 169 15.40 24.07 15.56
N TYR A 170 15.81 22.80 15.66
CA TYR A 170 14.99 21.69 16.13
C TYR A 170 15.76 20.87 17.16
N CYS A 171 15.04 20.30 18.12
CA CYS A 171 15.58 19.41 19.12
C CYS A 171 14.53 18.33 19.41
N LYS A 172 14.80 17.08 19.02
CA LYS A 172 13.82 16.00 19.08
C LYS A 172 14.46 14.78 19.75
N LYS A 173 13.80 14.24 20.77
CA LYS A 173 14.19 12.99 21.42
C LYS A 173 14.23 11.87 20.37
N ASN A 174 15.28 11.06 20.38
CA ASN A 174 15.36 9.86 19.57
C ASN A 174 14.27 8.90 20.04
N GLU A 175 13.54 8.36 19.10
CA GLU A 175 12.49 7.38 19.35
C GLU A 175 12.87 6.12 18.58
N LYS A 176 12.46 4.97 19.11
CA LYS A 176 12.53 3.69 18.42
C LYS A 176 11.12 3.27 18.07
N LEU A 177 10.89 2.77 16.86
CA LEU A 177 9.58 2.21 16.51
C LEU A 177 9.31 1.01 17.41
N ASN A 178 8.20 1.09 18.15
CA ASN A 178 7.64 -0.08 18.81
C ASN A 178 6.91 -0.89 17.73
N ILE A 179 7.62 -1.81 17.10
CA ILE A 179 7.02 -2.81 16.22
C ILE A 179 6.21 -3.77 17.11
N ILE A 180 4.98 -3.39 17.47
CA ILE A 180 4.03 -4.29 18.13
C ILE A 180 3.45 -5.18 17.03
N GLY A 181 4.23 -6.19 16.62
CA GLY A 181 3.84 -7.17 15.61
C GLY A 181 5.02 -7.67 14.77
N ASN A 182 5.57 -8.83 15.15
CA ASN A 182 6.24 -9.77 14.25
C ASN A 182 7.40 -9.27 13.36
N ASP A 183 8.59 -9.11 13.96
CA ASP A 183 9.89 -9.28 13.26
C ASP A 183 10.14 -10.76 12.83
N GLN A 184 9.26 -11.67 13.23
CA GLN A 184 9.14 -12.97 12.57
C GLN A 184 8.31 -12.72 11.33
N MET A 185 8.76 -13.17 10.15
CA MET A 185 7.93 -13.32 8.97
C MET A 185 6.49 -13.55 9.38
N ASP A 186 5.58 -12.65 9.00
CA ASP A 186 4.15 -12.84 9.20
C ASP A 186 3.85 -14.30 8.91
N THR A 187 3.30 -14.98 9.93
CA THR A 187 3.05 -16.42 9.97
C THR A 187 2.86 -16.99 8.57
N PRO A 188 3.56 -18.09 8.19
CA PRO A 188 3.43 -18.71 6.87
C PRO A 188 1.97 -18.65 6.47
N VAL A 189 1.66 -17.91 5.40
CA VAL A 189 0.26 -17.66 5.07
C VAL A 189 -0.37 -19.03 4.90
N GLU A 190 -1.26 -19.42 5.83
CA GLU A 190 -1.95 -20.69 5.76
C GLU A 190 -3.04 -20.52 4.69
N VAL A 191 -2.62 -20.59 3.43
CA VAL A 191 -3.48 -20.36 2.28
C VAL A 191 -4.44 -21.52 2.17
N LYS A 192 -5.62 -21.41 2.80
CA LYS A 192 -6.82 -22.17 2.37
C LYS A 192 -7.30 -21.61 1.04
N ARG A 193 -6.60 -21.96 -0.04
CA ARG A 193 -7.07 -21.75 -1.40
C ARG A 193 -8.37 -22.52 -1.59
N ASN A 194 -9.50 -21.82 -1.56
CA ASN A 194 -10.67 -22.20 -2.35
C ASN A 194 -10.42 -21.75 -3.80
N LEU A 195 -9.31 -22.22 -4.39
CA LEU A 195 -9.36 -22.48 -5.83
C LEU A 195 -10.47 -23.50 -5.97
N ASN A 196 -11.48 -23.23 -6.79
CA ASN A 196 -12.37 -24.27 -7.27
C ASN A 196 -11.47 -25.44 -7.70
N LYS A 197 -11.43 -26.51 -6.90
CA LYS A 197 -10.76 -27.77 -7.22
C LYS A 197 -11.45 -28.33 -8.45
N ARG A 198 -11.11 -27.84 -9.63
CA ARG A 198 -11.25 -28.58 -10.88
C ARG A 198 -9.90 -29.24 -11.10
N SER A 199 -9.89 -30.52 -10.72
CA SER A 199 -8.92 -31.57 -11.04
C SER A 199 -7.51 -31.12 -11.40
N GLU A 200 -6.56 -31.47 -10.53
CA GLU A 200 -5.19 -31.78 -10.92
C GLU A 200 -5.21 -32.84 -12.04
N GLU A 201 -5.45 -32.42 -13.27
CA GLU A 201 -5.02 -33.22 -14.41
C GLU A 201 -3.51 -33.18 -14.41
N THR A 202 -2.94 -34.38 -14.37
CA THR A 202 -1.51 -34.66 -14.37
C THR A 202 -0.88 -33.94 -15.56
N PHE A 203 -0.27 -32.77 -15.31
CA PHE A 203 0.39 -31.98 -16.33
C PHE A 203 1.61 -32.76 -16.84
N ASN A 204 1.42 -33.48 -17.93
CA ASN A 204 2.48 -34.16 -18.65
C ASN A 204 3.52 -33.13 -19.10
N LYS A 205 4.75 -33.31 -18.62
CA LYS A 205 5.91 -32.41 -18.76
C LYS A 205 6.58 -32.47 -20.15
N HIS A 206 5.81 -32.65 -21.22
CA HIS A 206 6.35 -32.78 -22.58
C HIS A 206 5.75 -31.74 -23.53
N ASN A 207 6.60 -30.77 -23.92
CA ASN A 207 6.52 -29.94 -25.13
C ASN A 207 5.13 -29.38 -25.48
N LYS A 208 4.52 -28.57 -24.62
CA LYS A 208 3.51 -27.61 -25.11
C LYS A 208 4.24 -26.49 -25.89
N PRO A 209 3.75 -26.10 -27.07
CA PRO A 209 4.27 -24.92 -27.77
C PRO A 209 4.09 -23.67 -26.91
N GLU A 210 5.03 -22.73 -26.99
CA GLU A 210 4.93 -21.42 -26.35
C GLU A 210 3.65 -20.72 -26.82
N TYR A 211 2.83 -20.26 -25.87
CA TYR A 211 1.54 -19.61 -26.13
C TYR A 211 1.64 -18.08 -26.08
N TYR A 212 2.83 -17.53 -26.28
CA TYR A 212 3.12 -16.09 -26.30
C TYR A 212 3.89 -15.69 -27.57
N ASN A 213 3.93 -14.39 -27.89
CA ASN A 213 4.61 -13.86 -29.07
C ASN A 213 5.55 -12.69 -28.70
N LEU A 214 6.85 -12.96 -28.64
CA LEU A 214 7.86 -11.98 -28.23
C LEU A 214 7.88 -10.70 -29.07
N GLU A 215 7.67 -10.81 -30.39
CA GLU A 215 7.66 -9.64 -31.28
C GLU A 215 6.41 -8.77 -31.08
N ALA A 216 5.28 -9.39 -30.73
CA ALA A 216 4.08 -8.66 -30.32
C ALA A 216 4.32 -7.91 -29.01
N ILE A 217 4.95 -8.56 -28.03
CA ILE A 217 5.32 -7.94 -26.75
C ILE A 217 6.24 -6.73 -26.99
N LYS A 218 7.31 -6.88 -27.78
CA LYS A 218 8.25 -5.78 -28.08
C LYS A 218 7.55 -4.57 -28.70
N ARG A 219 6.61 -4.79 -29.62
CA ARG A 219 5.85 -3.70 -30.22
C ARG A 219 4.88 -3.04 -29.26
N GLU A 220 4.21 -3.82 -28.42
CA GLU A 220 3.29 -3.32 -27.39
C GLU A 220 4.02 -2.45 -26.37
N THR A 221 5.15 -2.94 -25.87
CA THR A 221 5.87 -2.32 -24.75
C THR A 221 6.87 -1.26 -25.19
N GLY A 222 7.32 -1.32 -26.44
CA GLY A 222 8.45 -0.52 -26.93
C GLY A 222 9.81 -0.95 -26.37
N TRP A 223 9.90 -2.12 -25.72
CA TRP A 223 11.16 -2.64 -25.21
C TRP A 223 12.11 -3.05 -26.35
N LYS A 224 13.41 -2.84 -26.15
CA LYS A 224 14.48 -3.25 -27.08
C LYS A 224 14.44 -4.75 -27.34
N ASP A 225 14.25 -5.54 -26.28
CA ASP A 225 14.11 -6.99 -26.34
C ASP A 225 13.36 -7.52 -25.10
N VAL A 226 12.82 -8.73 -25.19
CA VAL A 226 11.96 -9.35 -24.17
C VAL A 226 12.62 -10.58 -23.57
N ARG A 227 12.51 -10.73 -22.25
CA ARG A 227 12.82 -11.96 -21.54
C ARG A 227 11.55 -12.52 -20.90
N VAL A 228 11.53 -13.85 -20.81
CA VAL A 228 10.42 -14.62 -20.24
C VAL A 228 11.01 -15.54 -19.18
N GLN A 229 10.41 -15.54 -17.99
CA GLN A 229 10.73 -16.48 -16.92
C GLN A 229 9.52 -17.37 -16.66
N ASN A 230 9.73 -18.69 -16.60
CA ASN A 230 8.75 -19.60 -16.00
C ASN A 230 8.87 -19.53 -14.47
N VAL A 231 7.88 -18.92 -13.80
CA VAL A 231 7.91 -18.76 -12.34
C VAL A 231 7.62 -20.06 -11.59
N LYS A 232 7.03 -21.07 -12.26
CA LYS A 232 6.78 -22.40 -11.67
C LYS A 232 8.05 -23.24 -11.50
N GLU A 233 9.21 -22.76 -11.98
CA GLU A 233 10.50 -23.40 -11.72
C GLU A 233 10.93 -23.27 -10.25
N ILE A 234 10.41 -22.27 -9.53
CA ILE A 234 10.63 -22.11 -8.09
C ILE A 234 9.80 -23.19 -7.38
N LYS A 235 10.46 -24.12 -6.68
CA LYS A 235 9.75 -25.18 -5.94
C LYS A 235 8.92 -24.57 -4.82
N ASN A 236 7.75 -25.16 -4.55
CA ASN A 236 6.85 -24.79 -3.46
C ASN A 236 6.35 -23.33 -3.51
N THR A 237 6.41 -22.66 -4.66
CA THR A 237 5.72 -21.39 -4.87
C THR A 237 4.28 -21.63 -5.30
N THR A 238 3.39 -20.88 -4.67
CA THR A 238 1.96 -20.87 -4.92
C THR A 238 1.54 -19.48 -5.40
N PHE A 239 2.19 -18.40 -4.94
CA PHE A 239 1.94 -17.01 -5.35
C PHE A 239 2.50 -16.63 -6.72
N ILE A 240 1.88 -15.64 -7.36
CA ILE A 240 2.07 -15.33 -8.79
C ILE A 240 2.32 -13.83 -9.03
N HIS A 241 2.93 -13.13 -8.06
CA HIS A 241 3.13 -11.67 -8.09
C HIS A 241 3.81 -11.16 -9.37
N LEU A 242 4.82 -11.87 -9.89
CA LEU A 242 5.52 -11.47 -11.12
C LEU A 242 4.63 -11.58 -12.38
N PRO A 243 3.92 -12.70 -12.65
CA PRO A 243 2.93 -12.73 -13.71
C PRO A 243 1.89 -11.60 -13.62
N LEU A 244 1.32 -11.34 -12.43
CA LEU A 244 0.24 -10.33 -12.25
C LEU A 244 0.64 -8.93 -12.73
N ILE A 245 1.87 -8.50 -12.47
CA ILE A 245 2.37 -7.16 -12.88
C ILE A 245 2.77 -7.06 -14.35
N SER A 246 2.68 -8.16 -15.11
CA SER A 246 3.06 -8.24 -16.54
C SER A 246 1.91 -8.69 -17.45
N GLN A 247 0.67 -8.48 -17.01
CA GLN A 247 -0.53 -8.75 -17.79
C GLN A 247 -1.73 -7.93 -17.30
N SER A 248 -2.81 -7.93 -18.08
CA SER A 248 -4.06 -7.30 -17.70
C SER A 248 -4.82 -8.13 -16.66
N PRO A 249 -5.47 -7.47 -15.68
CA PRO A 249 -6.41 -8.12 -14.77
C PRO A 249 -7.73 -8.55 -15.41
N TYR A 250 -8.04 -8.10 -16.62
CA TYR A 250 -9.36 -8.29 -17.22
C TYR A 250 -9.37 -9.51 -18.15
N TYR A 251 -9.64 -10.70 -17.59
CA TYR A 251 -9.71 -11.95 -18.34
C TYR A 251 -11.16 -12.34 -18.71
N TYR A 252 -11.34 -13.07 -19.82
CA TYR A 252 -12.65 -13.51 -20.30
C TYR A 252 -13.12 -14.83 -19.64
N GLU A 253 -14.44 -15.04 -19.55
CA GLU A 253 -15.03 -16.28 -19.05
C GLU A 253 -14.51 -17.51 -19.82
N GLY A 254 -13.81 -18.39 -19.11
CA GLY A 254 -13.39 -19.70 -19.62
C GLY A 254 -11.92 -19.83 -20.01
N LYS A 255 -11.11 -18.76 -19.94
CA LYS A 255 -9.65 -18.81 -20.07
C LYS A 255 -8.95 -18.61 -18.73
N ARG A 256 -7.85 -19.33 -18.52
CA ARG A 256 -6.99 -19.12 -17.34
C ARG A 256 -6.05 -17.94 -17.54
N ILE A 257 -5.88 -17.13 -16.49
CA ILE A 257 -4.82 -16.11 -16.42
C ILE A 257 -3.45 -16.80 -16.55
N ASP A 258 -2.47 -16.11 -17.15
CA ASP A 258 -1.11 -16.65 -17.18
C ASP A 258 -0.52 -16.58 -15.77
N ASP A 259 -0.38 -17.72 -15.13
CA ASP A 259 0.24 -17.85 -13.82
C ASP A 259 1.63 -18.50 -13.90
N ASN A 260 2.12 -18.72 -15.12
CA ASN A 260 3.38 -19.41 -15.39
C ASN A 260 4.49 -18.44 -15.79
N TYR A 261 4.19 -17.41 -16.58
CA TYR A 261 5.24 -16.58 -17.17
C TYR A 261 5.24 -15.14 -16.66
N TYR A 262 6.45 -14.66 -16.37
CA TYR A 262 6.74 -13.25 -16.17
C TYR A 262 7.47 -12.69 -17.40
N TYR A 263 6.91 -11.63 -17.99
CA TYR A 263 7.45 -10.95 -19.18
C TYR A 263 8.08 -9.62 -18.78
N TYR A 264 9.34 -9.38 -19.14
CA TYR A 264 10.08 -8.20 -18.73
C TYR A 264 11.12 -7.77 -19.78
N PRO A 265 11.56 -6.48 -19.79
CA PRO A 265 12.57 -6.02 -20.75
C PRO A 265 13.92 -6.71 -20.48
N SER A 266 14.68 -6.99 -21.54
CA SER A 266 15.97 -7.70 -21.42
C SER A 266 17.05 -6.96 -20.61
N THR A 267 16.90 -5.63 -20.50
CA THR A 267 17.72 -4.76 -19.65
C THR A 267 17.56 -5.12 -18.18
N ALA A 268 16.36 -5.54 -17.75
CA ALA A 268 16.04 -6.08 -16.44
C ALA A 268 16.61 -5.27 -15.24
N GLY A 269 16.69 -3.94 -15.35
CA GLY A 269 17.22 -3.08 -14.29
C GLY A 269 18.74 -2.90 -14.30
N GLN A 270 19.46 -3.41 -15.31
CA GLN A 270 20.91 -3.34 -15.37
C GLN A 270 21.44 -1.90 -15.20
N GLY A 271 22.39 -1.73 -14.27
CA GLY A 271 23.04 -0.46 -13.99
C GLY A 271 22.20 0.54 -13.20
N ILE A 272 21.08 0.10 -12.62
CA ILE A 272 20.26 0.86 -11.68
C ILE A 272 20.48 0.31 -10.27
N ASP A 273 20.64 1.21 -9.32
CA ASP A 273 20.81 0.90 -7.91
C ASP A 273 19.45 0.86 -7.20
N ILE A 274 19.16 -0.23 -6.50
CA ILE A 274 18.02 -0.35 -5.60
C ILE A 274 18.56 -0.46 -4.18
N TYR A 275 18.30 0.57 -3.38
CA TYR A 275 18.60 0.57 -1.95
C TYR A 275 17.38 0.11 -1.15
N ALA A 276 17.59 -0.74 -0.15
CA ALA A 276 16.63 -0.99 0.93
C ALA A 276 17.20 -0.49 2.25
N ILE A 277 16.37 0.16 3.06
CA ILE A 277 16.68 0.53 4.45
C ILE A 277 15.88 -0.39 5.36
N ASP A 278 16.53 -1.39 5.93
CA ASP A 278 15.86 -2.45 6.68
C ASP A 278 16.80 -3.13 7.70
N GLY A 279 16.40 -4.25 8.31
CA GLY A 279 17.16 -4.89 9.39
C GLY A 279 18.46 -5.60 8.96
N GLY A 280 18.66 -5.85 7.66
CA GLY A 280 19.89 -6.48 7.16
C GLY A 280 19.76 -7.32 5.90
N LEU A 281 20.85 -7.98 5.54
CA LEU A 281 20.97 -8.80 4.33
C LEU A 281 21.86 -10.02 4.60
N ILE A 282 21.43 -11.18 4.11
CA ILE A 282 22.28 -12.34 3.86
C ILE A 282 22.25 -12.59 2.36
N ALA A 283 23.40 -12.48 1.69
CA ALA A 283 23.48 -12.51 0.23
C ALA A 283 23.83 -13.89 -0.36
N ASP A 284 24.19 -14.87 0.47
CA ASP A 284 24.60 -16.21 0.00
C ASP A 284 23.40 -17.11 -0.36
N HIS A 285 22.66 -16.68 -1.38
CA HIS A 285 21.47 -17.37 -1.89
C HIS A 285 21.39 -17.23 -3.41
N ILE A 286 20.86 -18.25 -4.09
CA ILE A 286 20.77 -18.27 -5.56
C ILE A 286 19.95 -17.11 -6.14
N ASP A 287 19.07 -16.53 -5.34
CA ASP A 287 18.28 -15.36 -5.72
C ASP A 287 19.11 -14.07 -5.77
N PHE A 288 20.26 -14.03 -5.09
CA PHE A 288 21.19 -12.90 -5.04
C PHE A 288 22.41 -13.08 -5.95
N ASP A 289 22.32 -13.92 -6.96
CA ASP A 289 23.36 -14.14 -7.97
C ASP A 289 23.87 -12.81 -8.57
N THR A 290 25.18 -12.60 -8.57
CA THR A 290 25.85 -11.40 -9.10
C THR A 290 26.09 -11.48 -10.60
N TYR A 291 25.91 -12.65 -11.21
CA TYR A 291 26.24 -12.95 -12.61
C TYR A 291 27.70 -12.63 -12.97
N GLU A 292 28.62 -12.95 -12.06
CA GLU A 292 30.06 -12.72 -12.19
C GLU A 292 30.58 -13.21 -13.56
N GLY A 293 31.33 -12.35 -14.25
CA GLY A 293 31.93 -12.66 -15.56
C GLY A 293 30.97 -12.56 -16.75
N THR A 294 29.73 -12.09 -16.55
CA THR A 294 28.79 -11.81 -17.65
C THR A 294 28.74 -10.31 -18.01
N PRO A 295 28.28 -9.92 -19.20
CA PRO A 295 28.10 -8.51 -19.57
C PRO A 295 27.07 -7.72 -18.73
N TYR A 296 26.37 -8.39 -17.81
CA TYR A 296 25.34 -7.83 -16.94
C TYR A 296 25.58 -8.18 -15.47
N GLU A 297 26.85 -8.36 -15.11
CA GLU A 297 27.29 -8.45 -13.73
C GLU A 297 26.74 -7.27 -12.91
N ARG A 298 26.35 -7.56 -11.67
CA ARG A 298 25.73 -6.61 -10.74
C ARG A 298 26.32 -6.75 -9.34
N THR A 299 26.08 -5.75 -8.51
CA THR A 299 26.42 -5.81 -7.08
C THR A 299 25.23 -6.26 -6.24
N VAL A 300 25.50 -7.06 -5.22
CA VAL A 300 24.57 -7.34 -4.12
C VAL A 300 25.34 -7.18 -2.82
N THR A 301 25.10 -6.08 -2.11
CA THR A 301 25.89 -5.70 -0.95
C THR A 301 25.04 -5.11 0.16
N CYS A 302 25.52 -5.25 1.38
CA CYS A 302 25.16 -4.41 2.49
C CYS A 302 26.23 -3.34 2.64
N ASP A 303 25.90 -2.07 2.42
CA ASP A 303 26.89 -1.02 2.26
C ASP A 303 27.28 -0.37 3.60
N ALA A 304 26.31 -0.21 4.51
CA ALA A 304 26.55 0.43 5.79
C ALA A 304 25.63 -0.09 6.91
N LEU A 305 26.12 0.02 8.14
CA LEU A 305 25.38 -0.29 9.36
C LEU A 305 24.95 1.00 10.07
N ALA A 306 23.69 1.42 9.94
CA ALA A 306 23.17 2.60 10.63
C ALA A 306 22.45 2.19 11.94
N THR A 307 22.87 2.80 13.04
CA THR A 307 22.29 2.61 14.38
C THR A 307 22.14 3.96 15.08
N GLN A 308 21.50 4.01 16.24
CA GLN A 308 21.48 5.23 17.07
C GLN A 308 22.89 5.70 17.48
N ASN A 309 23.89 4.81 17.47
CA ASN A 309 25.28 5.10 17.87
C ASN A 309 26.15 5.58 16.70
N GLY A 310 25.60 5.72 15.50
CA GLY A 310 26.34 6.11 14.31
C GLY A 310 26.11 5.20 13.12
N ILE A 311 26.82 5.52 12.04
CA ILE A 311 26.86 4.72 10.82
C ILE A 311 28.30 4.35 10.48
N ASN A 312 28.51 3.11 10.09
CA ASN A 312 29.81 2.61 9.67
C ASN A 312 29.66 1.84 8.34
N GLU A 313 30.60 2.06 7.41
CA GLU A 313 30.69 1.23 6.22
C GLU A 313 31.00 -0.22 6.60
N THR A 314 30.43 -1.16 5.86
CA THR A 314 30.63 -2.58 6.10
C THR A 314 32.01 -3.05 5.66
N THR A 315 32.59 -3.97 6.42
CA THR A 315 33.76 -4.75 5.95
C THR A 315 33.37 -5.69 4.80
N GLU A 316 34.35 -6.21 4.05
CA GLU A 316 34.10 -7.17 2.96
C GLU A 316 33.28 -8.41 3.40
N LYS A 317 33.45 -8.86 4.65
CA LYS A 317 32.62 -9.94 5.22
C LYS A 317 31.19 -9.47 5.44
N GLN A 318 31.01 -8.29 6.03
CA GLN A 318 29.70 -7.73 6.35
C GLN A 318 28.90 -7.35 5.08
N LYS A 319 29.57 -7.00 3.97
CA LYS A 319 28.90 -6.75 2.69
C LYS A 319 28.01 -7.91 2.24
N LYS A 320 28.34 -9.15 2.60
CA LYS A 320 27.56 -10.35 2.24
C LYS A 320 26.63 -10.83 3.34
N ASN A 321 26.86 -10.41 4.58
CA ASN A 321 26.08 -10.82 5.74
C ASN A 321 26.15 -9.71 6.80
N CYS A 322 25.07 -8.94 6.91
CA CYS A 322 24.93 -7.87 7.87
C CYS A 322 23.57 -7.91 8.55
N THR A 323 23.57 -7.52 9.81
CA THR A 323 22.38 -7.35 10.63
C THR A 323 22.60 -6.15 11.55
N TYR A 324 21.54 -5.42 11.90
CA TYR A 324 21.68 -4.33 12.87
C TYR A 324 22.03 -4.83 14.29
N MET A 325 21.73 -6.09 14.59
CA MET A 325 22.01 -6.75 15.87
C MET A 325 22.57 -8.16 15.67
N GLU A 326 23.58 -8.53 16.45
CA GLU A 326 24.16 -9.87 16.40
C GLU A 326 23.11 -10.94 16.76
N GLY A 327 23.06 -12.02 15.99
CA GLY A 327 22.08 -13.11 16.18
C GLY A 327 20.67 -12.82 15.68
N TYR A 328 20.39 -11.62 15.17
CA TYR A 328 19.14 -11.30 14.48
C TYR A 328 19.08 -11.95 13.09
N TYR A 329 17.91 -12.44 12.68
CA TYR A 329 17.69 -12.95 11.33
C TYR A 329 16.98 -11.88 10.48
N PRO A 330 17.60 -11.32 9.43
CA PRO A 330 17.07 -10.17 8.71
C PRO A 330 16.09 -10.59 7.60
N GLY A 331 15.06 -11.37 7.96
CA GLY A 331 14.09 -11.90 6.99
C GLY A 331 13.34 -10.83 6.20
N HIS A 332 13.00 -9.71 6.84
CA HIS A 332 12.28 -8.61 6.20
C HIS A 332 13.15 -7.88 5.15
N GLY A 333 14.40 -7.53 5.49
CA GLY A 333 15.34 -6.91 4.54
C GLY A 333 15.76 -7.84 3.38
N ILE A 334 15.86 -9.15 3.65
CA ILE A 334 16.05 -10.16 2.59
C ILE A 334 14.85 -10.17 1.64
N MET A 335 13.63 -10.12 2.17
CA MET A 335 12.39 -10.06 1.37
C MET A 335 12.38 -8.83 0.46
N ASP A 336 12.68 -7.64 1.01
CA ASP A 336 12.71 -6.38 0.25
C ASP A 336 13.60 -6.47 -1.01
N LEU A 337 14.86 -6.90 -0.84
CA LEU A 337 15.80 -6.98 -1.97
C LEU A 337 15.52 -8.16 -2.90
N SER A 338 15.07 -9.30 -2.37
CA SER A 338 14.69 -10.48 -3.14
C SER A 338 13.51 -10.16 -4.08
N VAL A 339 12.48 -9.47 -3.59
CA VAL A 339 11.32 -9.07 -4.39
C VAL A 339 11.65 -7.94 -5.37
N ALA A 340 12.50 -6.99 -4.98
CA ALA A 340 12.86 -5.89 -5.87
C ALA A 340 13.69 -6.35 -7.07
N GLY A 341 14.70 -7.20 -6.85
CA GLY A 341 15.63 -7.59 -7.91
C GLY A 341 16.30 -8.95 -7.78
N GLY A 342 15.78 -9.85 -6.95
CA GLY A 342 16.21 -11.26 -6.96
C GLY A 342 16.15 -11.91 -8.35
N ARG A 343 17.05 -12.85 -8.62
CA ARG A 343 17.18 -13.59 -9.89
C ARG A 343 15.89 -14.35 -10.23
N HIS A 344 15.31 -15.02 -9.25
CA HIS A 344 14.10 -15.84 -9.37
C HIS A 344 12.86 -15.06 -8.93
N SER A 345 12.86 -14.51 -7.72
CA SER A 345 11.70 -13.87 -7.10
C SER A 345 11.50 -12.41 -7.48
N GLY A 346 12.54 -11.77 -8.02
CA GLY A 346 12.58 -10.33 -8.20
C GLY A 346 12.06 -9.81 -9.53
N VAL A 347 11.65 -8.55 -9.51
CA VAL A 347 11.15 -7.81 -10.67
C VAL A 347 12.29 -7.34 -11.58
N ALA A 348 13.33 -6.69 -11.04
CA ALA A 348 14.47 -6.11 -11.76
C ALA A 348 15.74 -6.95 -11.58
N LYS A 349 15.78 -8.08 -12.28
CA LYS A 349 16.71 -9.19 -12.05
C LYS A 349 18.21 -8.89 -12.23
N LYS A 350 18.55 -7.77 -12.88
CA LYS A 350 19.93 -7.30 -13.14
C LYS A 350 20.25 -5.97 -12.43
N ALA A 351 19.34 -5.45 -11.61
CA ALA A 351 19.62 -4.26 -10.80
C ALA A 351 20.66 -4.56 -9.73
N ASN A 352 21.47 -3.56 -9.40
CA ASN A 352 22.35 -3.58 -8.25
C ASN A 352 21.49 -3.48 -6.98
N LEU A 353 21.79 -4.30 -5.98
CA LEU A 353 21.03 -4.38 -4.73
C LEU A 353 21.91 -3.94 -3.58
N HIS A 354 21.44 -2.96 -2.82
CA HIS A 354 22.18 -2.34 -1.73
C HIS A 354 21.34 -2.31 -0.46
N MET A 355 21.85 -2.84 0.64
CA MET A 355 21.22 -2.78 1.95
C MET A 355 21.92 -1.73 2.82
N ILE A 356 21.13 -0.87 3.48
CA ILE A 356 21.61 -0.07 4.61
C ILE A 356 20.87 -0.56 5.85
N THR A 357 21.60 -1.11 6.82
CA THR A 357 20.91 -1.62 8.01
C THR A 357 20.40 -0.49 8.86
N CYS A 358 19.23 -0.67 9.47
CA CYS A 358 18.60 0.27 10.39
C CYS A 358 18.21 -0.47 11.68
N ASP A 359 18.35 0.18 12.84
CA ASP A 359 17.90 -0.34 14.15
C ASP A 359 16.54 0.22 14.59
N ASP A 360 15.77 0.73 13.62
CA ASP A 360 14.44 1.33 13.73
C ASP A 360 14.36 2.57 14.64
N THR A 361 15.50 3.21 14.87
CA THR A 361 15.54 4.51 15.54
C THR A 361 15.39 5.66 14.56
N LEU A 362 14.87 6.78 15.05
CA LEU A 362 14.78 8.02 14.28
C LEU A 362 16.17 8.40 13.73
N ILE A 363 17.19 8.32 14.57
CA ILE A 363 18.58 8.63 14.22
C ILE A 363 19.13 7.72 13.11
N SER A 364 18.95 6.39 13.19
CA SER A 364 19.44 5.48 12.15
C SER A 364 18.76 5.70 10.81
N THR A 365 17.49 6.11 10.80
CA THR A 365 16.79 6.51 9.57
C THR A 365 17.47 7.72 8.89
N TYR A 366 17.86 8.75 9.66
CA TYR A 366 18.59 9.91 9.09
C TYR A 366 19.99 9.54 8.62
N PHE A 367 20.69 8.69 9.37
CA PHE A 367 21.98 8.17 8.94
C PHE A 367 21.88 7.42 7.61
N ALA A 368 20.89 6.52 7.48
CA ALA A 368 20.70 5.74 6.27
C ALA A 368 20.34 6.60 5.06
N LEU A 369 19.34 7.49 5.20
CA LEU A 369 18.97 8.42 4.12
C LEU A 369 20.11 9.38 3.75
N GLY A 370 20.89 9.83 4.74
CA GLY A 370 22.04 10.70 4.54
C GLY A 370 23.15 10.01 3.75
N TYR A 371 23.47 8.77 4.14
CA TYR A 371 24.44 7.94 3.45
C TYR A 371 24.04 7.72 1.99
N ILE A 372 22.80 7.32 1.73
CA ILE A 372 22.30 7.10 0.38
C ILE A 372 22.37 8.40 -0.43
N ARG A 373 21.92 9.53 0.10
CA ARG A 373 21.98 10.82 -0.61
C ARG A 373 23.40 11.16 -1.09
N ASP A 374 24.40 10.84 -0.28
CA ASP A 374 25.78 11.26 -0.51
C ASP A 374 26.60 10.25 -1.33
N HIS A 375 26.17 8.99 -1.41
CA HIS A 375 26.88 7.90 -2.12
C HIS A 375 26.15 7.37 -3.36
N ALA A 376 24.83 7.53 -3.44
CA ALA A 376 24.04 6.99 -4.55
C ALA A 376 24.24 7.75 -5.87
N THR A 377 23.92 7.08 -6.97
CA THR A 377 24.03 7.64 -8.33
C THR A 377 22.78 8.45 -8.69
N PRO A 378 22.87 9.77 -8.88
CA PRO A 378 21.72 10.60 -9.30
C PRO A 378 21.01 10.03 -10.54
N HIS A 379 19.67 10.03 -10.51
CA HIS A 379 18.79 9.55 -11.58
C HIS A 379 18.95 8.07 -11.99
N LYS A 380 19.71 7.30 -11.22
CA LYS A 380 19.87 5.84 -11.40
C LYS A 380 19.70 5.08 -10.09
N THR A 381 18.97 5.67 -9.14
CA THR A 381 18.77 5.08 -7.83
C THR A 381 17.31 5.11 -7.42
N VAL A 382 16.84 3.98 -6.90
CA VAL A 382 15.55 3.81 -6.24
C VAL A 382 15.80 3.39 -4.78
N VAL A 383 15.09 4.00 -3.84
CA VAL A 383 15.15 3.67 -2.41
C VAL A 383 13.80 3.09 -1.99
N ASN A 384 13.81 1.88 -1.46
CA ASN A 384 12.67 1.20 -0.86
C ASN A 384 12.64 1.47 0.66
N LEU A 385 11.51 1.97 1.15
CA LEU A 385 11.26 2.24 2.56
C LEU A 385 10.05 1.43 3.05
N SER A 386 10.31 0.36 3.79
CA SER A 386 9.27 -0.48 4.40
C SER A 386 9.06 -0.15 5.90
N ILE A 387 9.22 1.13 6.28
CA ILE A 387 9.17 1.64 7.66
C ILE A 387 8.21 2.85 7.72
N GLN A 388 7.49 3.04 8.84
CA GLN A 388 6.50 4.12 9.02
C GLN A 388 6.49 4.68 10.44
N TRP A 389 6.35 6.01 10.58
CA TRP A 389 6.18 6.70 11.87
C TRP A 389 4.78 7.31 11.99
N PRO A 390 4.05 7.13 13.11
CA PRO A 390 2.65 7.51 13.23
C PRO A 390 2.45 8.99 13.61
N TYR A 391 3.37 9.88 13.24
CA TYR A 391 3.24 11.32 13.42
C TYR A 391 4.08 12.11 12.40
N TYR A 392 3.81 13.41 12.28
CA TYR A 392 4.56 14.34 11.44
C TYR A 392 5.88 14.77 12.11
N LEU A 393 6.95 14.79 11.33
CA LEU A 393 8.27 15.29 11.68
C LEU A 393 8.80 16.17 10.55
N GLU A 394 8.97 17.46 10.83
CA GLU A 394 9.51 18.41 9.85
C GLU A 394 10.91 18.00 9.35
N LEU A 395 11.73 17.44 10.24
CA LEU A 395 13.06 16.94 9.90
C LEU A 395 13.04 15.81 8.86
N ILE A 396 12.06 14.89 8.91
CA ILE A 396 11.92 13.84 7.89
C ILE A 396 11.47 14.46 6.57
N ASP A 397 10.54 15.42 6.61
CA ASP A 397 10.03 16.07 5.41
C ASP A 397 11.14 16.77 4.60
N ASP A 398 11.99 17.50 5.31
CA ASP A 398 13.18 18.16 4.74
C ASP A 398 14.21 17.15 4.25
N MET A 399 14.38 16.02 4.94
CA MET A 399 15.30 14.97 4.53
C MET A 399 14.87 14.30 3.22
N LEU A 400 13.59 13.95 3.09
CA LEU A 400 13.03 13.41 1.85
C LEU A 400 13.17 14.39 0.69
N LYS A 401 13.00 15.68 0.96
CA LYS A 401 13.25 16.73 -0.04
C LYS A 401 14.71 16.72 -0.51
N SER A 402 15.65 16.68 0.44
CA SER A 402 17.10 16.64 0.15
C SER A 402 17.50 15.41 -0.68
N VAL A 403 16.90 14.24 -0.41
CA VAL A 403 17.11 13.01 -1.20
C VAL A 403 16.53 13.15 -2.61
N ASN A 404 15.29 13.64 -2.75
CA ASN A 404 14.64 13.83 -4.05
C ASN A 404 15.37 14.82 -4.96
N GLU A 405 15.95 15.89 -4.40
CA GLU A 405 16.71 16.90 -5.16
C GLU A 405 18.01 16.34 -5.76
N LYS A 406 18.51 15.22 -5.24
CA LYS A 406 19.61 14.45 -5.85
C LYS A 406 19.17 13.56 -7.01
N GLY A 407 17.89 13.57 -7.38
CA GLY A 407 17.36 12.69 -8.42
C GLY A 407 17.24 11.23 -7.98
N ILE A 408 17.13 10.98 -6.67
CA ILE A 408 16.89 9.65 -6.11
C ILE A 408 15.38 9.44 -6.02
N VAL A 409 14.88 8.32 -6.54
CA VAL A 409 13.46 7.96 -6.46
C VAL A 409 13.18 7.25 -5.14
N ILE A 410 12.15 7.68 -4.41
CA ILE A 410 11.78 7.09 -3.12
C ILE A 410 10.45 6.36 -3.27
N VAL A 411 10.37 5.11 -2.81
CA VAL A 411 9.18 4.26 -2.80
C VAL A 411 8.94 3.78 -1.38
N ASN A 412 7.70 3.84 -0.88
CA ASN A 412 7.38 3.39 0.47
C ASN A 412 6.12 2.54 0.53
N ALA A 413 6.08 1.62 1.50
CA ALA A 413 4.88 0.88 1.85
C ALA A 413 3.84 1.79 2.52
N VAL A 414 2.55 1.55 2.27
CA VAL A 414 1.46 2.34 2.86
C VAL A 414 1.10 1.93 4.30
N GLY A 415 1.50 0.74 4.74
CA GLY A 415 1.18 0.18 6.07
C GLY A 415 -0.05 -0.73 6.09
N ASN A 416 -0.23 -1.47 7.19
CA ASN A 416 -1.09 -2.66 7.28
C ASN A 416 -2.22 -2.56 8.34
N ASP A 417 -2.76 -1.36 8.59
CA ASP A 417 -3.77 -1.11 9.65
C ASP A 417 -5.22 -0.98 9.15
N ASN A 418 -5.46 -1.12 7.84
CA ASN A 418 -6.71 -0.77 7.16
C ASN A 418 -7.27 0.62 7.56
N LYS A 419 -6.42 1.65 7.58
CA LYS A 419 -6.80 3.03 7.92
C LYS A 419 -6.49 4.03 6.80
N ASN A 420 -7.14 5.19 6.85
CA ASN A 420 -6.77 6.34 6.03
C ASN A 420 -5.49 7.01 6.58
N VAL A 421 -4.37 6.84 5.89
CA VAL A 421 -3.04 7.36 6.28
C VAL A 421 -2.76 8.79 5.81
N CYS A 422 -3.68 9.38 5.06
CA CYS A 422 -3.48 10.65 4.37
C CYS A 422 -4.12 11.80 5.14
N LYS A 423 -3.71 11.93 6.40
CA LYS A 423 -4.18 12.99 7.31
C LYS A 423 -3.33 14.26 7.18
N SER A 424 -3.88 15.39 7.61
CA SER A 424 -3.11 16.65 7.62
C SER A 424 -1.99 16.58 8.67
N LYS A 425 -0.95 17.40 8.49
CA LYS A 425 0.22 17.46 9.39
C LYS A 425 -0.13 17.82 10.84
N GLU A 426 -1.27 18.47 11.07
CA GLU A 426 -1.77 18.82 12.41
C GLU A 426 -2.48 17.64 13.10
N SER A 427 -2.71 16.55 12.39
CA SER A 427 -3.32 15.35 12.96
C SER A 427 -2.31 14.55 13.77
N GLY A 428 -2.72 14.10 14.96
CA GLY A 428 -1.94 13.11 15.74
C GLY A 428 -1.88 11.72 15.10
N ASN A 429 -2.53 11.51 13.95
CA ASN A 429 -2.56 10.26 13.18
C ASN A 429 -1.98 10.49 11.77
N PHE A 430 -0.92 11.30 11.65
CA PHE A 430 -0.20 11.47 10.39
C PHE A 430 0.75 10.29 10.20
N ASP A 431 0.72 9.62 9.05
CA ASP A 431 1.61 8.49 8.80
C ASP A 431 2.77 8.91 7.89
N SER A 432 3.95 9.05 8.48
CA SER A 432 5.23 9.17 7.77
C SER A 432 5.54 7.81 7.13
N PHE A 433 5.91 7.64 5.87
CA PHE A 433 6.30 8.63 4.88
C PHE A 433 5.14 9.04 3.95
N SER A 434 4.08 8.24 3.90
CA SER A 434 2.93 8.39 2.99
C SER A 434 2.32 9.79 2.99
N GLY A 435 2.10 10.36 4.17
CA GLY A 435 1.48 11.68 4.34
C GLY A 435 2.29 12.85 3.77
N TYR A 436 3.62 12.71 3.60
CA TYR A 436 4.47 13.79 3.08
C TYR A 436 4.30 13.99 1.57
N ARG A 437 3.82 12.97 0.84
CA ARG A 437 3.69 12.98 -0.63
C ARG A 437 5.01 13.31 -1.35
N LYS A 438 6.12 12.85 -0.77
CA LYS A 438 7.50 12.99 -1.31
C LYS A 438 8.11 11.64 -1.70
N SER A 439 7.31 10.59 -1.70
CA SER A 439 7.65 9.22 -2.05
C SER A 439 6.47 8.62 -2.82
N ILE A 440 6.75 7.59 -3.61
CA ILE A 440 5.74 6.79 -4.30
C ILE A 440 5.14 5.85 -3.25
N THR A 441 3.93 6.16 -2.78
CA THR A 441 3.27 5.39 -1.73
C THR A 441 2.50 4.21 -2.32
N VAL A 442 2.83 3.00 -1.86
CA VAL A 442 2.34 1.75 -2.47
C VAL A 442 1.37 1.01 -1.55
N GLY A 443 0.14 0.87 -2.03
CA GLY A 443 -0.90 0.03 -1.44
C GLY A 443 -0.86 -1.43 -1.89
N GLY A 444 -1.62 -2.27 -1.19
CA GLY A 444 -1.63 -3.71 -1.37
C GLY A 444 -2.89 -4.28 -2.03
N ILE A 445 -2.73 -5.22 -2.96
CA ILE A 445 -3.80 -6.09 -3.50
C ILE A 445 -3.49 -7.57 -3.26
N THR A 446 -4.52 -8.40 -3.16
CA THR A 446 -4.36 -9.87 -3.10
C THR A 446 -4.25 -10.46 -4.50
N ASP A 447 -3.80 -11.72 -4.60
CA ASP A 447 -3.79 -12.46 -5.87
C ASP A 447 -5.21 -12.83 -6.38
N ALA A 448 -6.24 -12.61 -5.55
CA ALA A 448 -7.63 -12.87 -5.91
C ALA A 448 -8.10 -11.93 -7.03
N ILE A 449 -8.70 -12.53 -8.06
CA ILE A 449 -9.17 -11.82 -9.24
C ILE A 449 -10.59 -12.27 -9.62
N ASN A 450 -11.38 -11.34 -10.15
CA ASN A 450 -12.62 -11.65 -10.86
C ASN A 450 -12.63 -10.95 -12.22
N GLU A 451 -13.73 -11.11 -12.97
CA GLU A 451 -13.98 -10.39 -14.24
C GLU A 451 -13.75 -8.87 -14.16
N ASN A 452 -13.83 -8.28 -12.97
CA ASN A 452 -13.72 -6.86 -12.72
C ASN A 452 -12.35 -6.45 -12.13
N GLY A 453 -11.40 -7.37 -11.98
CA GLY A 453 -10.03 -7.11 -11.52
C GLY A 453 -9.70 -7.64 -10.12
N TYR A 454 -8.64 -7.09 -9.51
CA TYR A 454 -8.11 -7.54 -8.22
C TYR A 454 -8.88 -6.96 -7.04
N PHE A 455 -8.55 -7.40 -5.82
CA PHE A 455 -9.12 -6.87 -4.58
C PHE A 455 -8.05 -6.18 -3.75
N LYS A 456 -8.40 -5.04 -3.13
CA LYS A 456 -7.55 -4.44 -2.09
C LYS A 456 -7.31 -5.48 -0.99
N ALA A 457 -6.06 -5.65 -0.56
CA ALA A 457 -5.75 -6.44 0.62
C ALA A 457 -6.48 -5.85 1.84
N TYR A 458 -7.11 -6.70 2.65
CA TYR A 458 -7.95 -6.26 3.76
C TYR A 458 -7.20 -5.31 4.71
N ASN A 459 -5.97 -5.66 5.07
CA ASN A 459 -5.10 -4.89 5.96
C ASN A 459 -4.42 -3.68 5.30
N SER A 460 -4.37 -3.57 3.97
CA SER A 460 -3.71 -2.43 3.31
C SER A 460 -4.36 -1.11 3.71
N ASN A 461 -3.55 -0.17 4.18
CA ASN A 461 -3.96 1.22 4.35
C ASN A 461 -4.37 1.86 3.01
N TYR A 462 -5.06 3.00 3.11
CA TYR A 462 -5.64 3.70 1.96
C TYR A 462 -5.63 5.22 2.17
N GLY A 463 -6.09 5.98 1.17
CA GLY A 463 -6.27 7.43 1.21
C GLY A 463 -5.75 8.12 -0.04
N ASP A 464 -5.91 9.44 -0.10
CA ASP A 464 -5.63 10.25 -1.29
C ASP A 464 -4.13 10.55 -1.53
N CYS A 465 -3.26 10.13 -0.61
CA CYS A 465 -1.80 10.13 -0.70
C CYS A 465 -1.21 8.81 -1.22
N VAL A 466 -2.03 7.76 -1.38
CA VAL A 466 -1.59 6.51 -2.02
C VAL A 466 -1.45 6.74 -3.51
N ASP A 467 -0.29 6.42 -4.10
CA ASP A 467 -0.02 6.65 -5.51
C ASP A 467 -0.45 5.47 -6.39
N ILE A 468 -0.20 4.25 -5.92
CA ILE A 468 -0.36 3.02 -6.72
C ILE A 468 -0.51 1.80 -5.83
N PHE A 469 -0.99 0.68 -6.38
CA PHE A 469 -1.11 -0.59 -5.69
C PHE A 469 -0.35 -1.71 -6.40
N ALA A 470 0.21 -2.64 -5.63
CA ALA A 470 0.90 -3.82 -6.12
C ALA A 470 0.54 -5.06 -5.26
N PRO A 471 0.85 -6.29 -5.71
CA PRO A 471 0.57 -7.51 -4.93
C PRO A 471 1.18 -7.47 -3.53
N VAL A 472 0.46 -7.96 -2.52
CA VAL A 472 1.00 -8.12 -1.16
C VAL A 472 1.62 -9.50 -0.93
N GLU A 473 1.14 -10.52 -1.62
CA GLU A 473 1.57 -11.91 -1.47
C GLU A 473 2.69 -12.20 -2.45
N VAL A 474 3.85 -12.61 -1.94
CA VAL A 474 5.08 -12.82 -2.72
C VAL A 474 5.81 -14.07 -2.29
N THR A 475 6.64 -14.59 -3.19
CA THR A 475 7.66 -15.58 -2.87
C THR A 475 9.02 -14.90 -2.84
N CYS A 476 9.82 -15.11 -1.80
CA CYS A 476 11.17 -14.54 -1.64
C CYS A 476 12.18 -15.56 -1.09
N ALA A 477 13.47 -15.18 -1.09
CA ALA A 477 14.56 -16.00 -0.56
C ALA A 477 14.37 -16.35 0.93
N ASN A 478 14.71 -17.58 1.29
CA ASN A 478 14.58 -18.11 2.64
C ASN A 478 15.88 -18.78 3.10
N PHE A 479 16.29 -18.48 4.33
CA PHE A 479 17.48 -19.09 4.96
C PHE A 479 17.17 -19.80 6.28
N THR A 480 15.89 -19.88 6.67
CA THR A 480 15.48 -20.46 7.97
C THR A 480 15.82 -21.95 8.10
N ASP A 481 15.97 -22.67 7.00
CA ASP A 481 16.41 -24.07 6.94
C ASP A 481 17.91 -24.23 6.66
N GLY A 482 18.66 -23.12 6.60
CA GLY A 482 20.09 -23.10 6.28
C GLY A 482 20.42 -23.36 4.81
N SER A 483 19.42 -23.44 3.93
CA SER A 483 19.59 -23.63 2.48
C SER A 483 19.88 -22.30 1.78
N SER A 484 20.73 -22.34 0.75
CA SER A 484 20.96 -21.22 -0.17
C SER A 484 20.04 -21.25 -1.40
N GLU A 485 19.09 -22.19 -1.44
CA GLU A 485 18.17 -22.41 -2.57
C GLU A 485 16.68 -22.38 -2.17
N SER A 486 16.38 -22.16 -0.89
CA SER A 486 15.02 -22.26 -0.37
C SER A 486 14.25 -20.95 -0.53
N PHE A 487 12.96 -21.06 -0.83
CA PHE A 487 12.07 -19.91 -0.95
C PHE A 487 10.92 -20.05 0.05
N ILE A 488 10.33 -18.91 0.42
CA ILE A 488 9.20 -18.84 1.34
C ILE A 488 8.18 -17.82 0.83
N GLU A 489 6.93 -18.05 1.23
CA GLU A 489 5.79 -17.21 0.93
C GLU A 489 5.49 -16.28 2.10
N THR A 490 5.29 -15.00 1.81
CA THR A 490 5.00 -13.97 2.81
C THR A 490 4.06 -12.91 2.24
N GLY A 491 3.53 -12.04 3.09
CA GLY A 491 2.47 -11.11 2.76
C GLY A 491 2.62 -9.77 3.47
N GLY A 492 2.36 -8.65 2.78
CA GLY A 492 2.24 -7.33 3.38
C GLY A 492 2.49 -6.20 2.39
N THR A 493 2.15 -4.97 2.77
CA THR A 493 2.47 -3.79 1.92
C THR A 493 3.97 -3.54 1.79
N SER A 494 4.78 -4.04 2.74
CA SER A 494 6.24 -4.13 2.62
C SER A 494 6.69 -5.01 1.44
N CYS A 495 5.86 -5.95 0.96
CA CYS A 495 6.14 -6.72 -0.26
C CYS A 495 5.73 -5.95 -1.52
N SER A 496 4.73 -5.08 -1.43
CA SER A 496 4.23 -4.28 -2.55
C SER A 496 5.19 -3.16 -2.95
N ALA A 497 5.82 -2.49 -1.98
CA ALA A 497 6.82 -1.44 -2.23
C ALA A 497 8.02 -1.91 -3.08
N PRO A 498 8.71 -3.02 -2.77
CA PRO A 498 9.85 -3.50 -3.56
C PRO A 498 9.45 -3.96 -4.97
N ILE A 499 8.21 -4.43 -5.18
CA ILE A 499 7.69 -4.69 -6.53
C ILE A 499 7.72 -3.40 -7.37
N VAL A 500 7.21 -2.29 -6.82
CA VAL A 500 7.20 -0.99 -7.51
C VAL A 500 8.62 -0.44 -7.67
N SER A 501 9.49 -0.62 -6.67
CA SER A 501 10.91 -0.26 -6.76
C SER A 501 11.60 -0.99 -7.92
N GLY A 502 11.34 -2.28 -8.09
CA GLY A 502 11.82 -3.06 -9.21
C GLY A 502 11.27 -2.57 -10.56
N ILE A 503 9.97 -2.26 -10.66
CA ILE A 503 9.40 -1.72 -11.91
C ILE A 503 10.02 -0.36 -12.25
N ALA A 504 10.25 0.51 -11.26
CA ALA A 504 10.96 1.76 -11.46
C ALA A 504 12.37 1.52 -12.03
N ALA A 505 13.11 0.54 -11.50
CA ALA A 505 14.43 0.17 -12.04
C ALA A 505 14.36 -0.40 -13.47
N LEU A 506 13.35 -1.21 -13.79
CA LEU A 506 13.11 -1.67 -15.17
C LEU A 506 12.94 -0.48 -16.12
N ILE A 507 12.08 0.48 -15.75
CA ILE A 507 11.81 1.68 -16.54
C ILE A 507 13.10 2.49 -16.73
N MET A 508 13.85 2.77 -15.65
CA MET A 508 15.08 3.55 -15.72
C MET A 508 16.14 2.89 -16.62
N SER A 509 16.28 1.57 -16.56
CA SER A 509 17.25 0.83 -17.39
C SER A 509 16.84 0.75 -18.87
N GLU A 510 15.55 0.60 -19.15
CA GLU A 510 15.02 0.41 -20.50
C GLU A 510 14.88 1.75 -21.24
N PHE A 511 14.41 2.77 -20.53
CA PHE A 511 14.15 4.12 -21.04
C PHE A 511 14.94 5.16 -20.22
N PRO A 512 16.27 5.27 -20.37
CA PRO A 512 17.06 6.20 -19.55
C PRO A 512 16.60 7.66 -19.67
N ASP A 513 16.35 8.30 -18.54
CA ASP A 513 15.98 9.71 -18.40
C ASP A 513 16.37 10.21 -16.99
N ASN A 514 16.28 11.52 -16.74
CA ASN A 514 16.52 12.14 -15.43
C ASN A 514 15.29 12.01 -14.53
N TYR A 515 14.93 10.77 -14.19
CA TYR A 515 13.76 10.50 -13.37
C TYR A 515 13.90 11.11 -11.96
N THR A 516 12.84 11.77 -11.54
CA THR A 516 12.54 12.16 -10.15
C THR A 516 11.38 11.31 -9.62
N THR A 517 11.18 11.28 -8.31
CA THR A 517 10.03 10.60 -7.68
C THR A 517 8.70 11.00 -8.31
N GLU A 518 8.47 12.29 -8.58
CA GLU A 518 7.24 12.79 -9.20
C GLU A 518 7.09 12.26 -10.64
N SER A 519 8.13 12.36 -11.47
CA SER A 519 8.08 11.89 -12.86
C SER A 519 7.92 10.38 -12.95
N MET A 520 8.53 9.62 -12.03
CA MET A 520 8.41 8.18 -11.96
C MET A 520 7.00 7.77 -11.48
N SER A 521 6.43 8.44 -10.48
CA SER A 521 5.04 8.21 -10.06
C SER A 521 4.08 8.39 -11.25
N LYS A 522 4.22 9.50 -12.00
CA LYS A 522 3.42 9.73 -13.21
C LYS A 522 3.61 8.63 -14.26
N LYS A 523 4.85 8.18 -14.49
CA LYS A 523 5.13 7.10 -15.46
C LYS A 523 4.50 5.77 -15.03
N LEU A 524 4.61 5.40 -13.76
CA LEU A 524 3.96 4.22 -13.19
C LEU A 524 2.43 4.30 -13.31
N GLN A 525 1.82 5.44 -12.97
CA GLN A 525 0.38 5.65 -13.13
C GLN A 525 -0.07 5.60 -14.59
N GLN A 526 0.74 6.08 -15.54
CA GLN A 526 0.47 5.94 -16.96
C GLN A 526 0.47 4.47 -17.41
N LEU A 527 1.43 3.69 -16.91
CA LEU A 527 1.55 2.26 -17.22
C LEU A 527 0.52 1.40 -16.48
N SER A 528 -0.02 1.87 -15.35
CA SER A 528 -0.98 1.15 -14.51
C SER A 528 -2.31 0.82 -15.22
N PHE A 529 -2.99 -0.19 -14.68
CA PHE A 529 -4.42 -0.41 -14.94
C PHE A 529 -5.24 0.45 -13.99
N LYS A 530 -6.09 1.29 -14.57
CA LYS A 530 -6.97 2.20 -13.83
C LYS A 530 -8.27 1.50 -13.51
N ASP A 531 -8.81 1.75 -12.32
CA ASP A 531 -10.04 1.13 -11.87
C ASP A 531 -9.95 -0.39 -12.02
N ALA A 532 -8.87 -1.00 -11.52
CA ALA A 532 -8.63 -2.44 -11.58
C ALA A 532 -8.78 -3.11 -10.21
N ILE A 533 -9.08 -2.34 -9.17
CA ILE A 533 -9.08 -2.79 -7.78
C ILE A 533 -10.48 -2.62 -7.21
N ASN A 534 -11.05 -3.72 -6.74
CA ASN A 534 -12.32 -3.80 -6.06
C ASN A 534 -12.12 -3.60 -4.54
N ASN A 535 -13.19 -3.26 -3.83
CA ASN A 535 -13.19 -3.00 -2.38
C ASN A 535 -12.20 -1.92 -1.91
N LEU A 536 -11.74 -1.04 -2.82
CA LEU A 536 -11.16 0.23 -2.43
C LEU A 536 -12.30 1.04 -1.79
N GLU A 537 -12.24 1.25 -0.47
CA GLU A 537 -13.35 1.79 0.30
C GLU A 537 -13.92 3.06 -0.36
N ILE A 538 -15.17 3.00 -0.83
CA ILE A 538 -15.89 4.19 -1.28
C ILE A 538 -16.45 4.85 -0.01
N ILE A 539 -15.56 5.41 0.80
CA ILE A 539 -15.96 6.27 1.91
C ILE A 539 -16.29 7.64 1.31
N PRO A 540 -17.53 8.16 1.50
CA PRO A 540 -17.86 9.51 1.07
C PRO A 540 -16.84 10.53 1.59
N GLY A 541 -16.15 11.21 0.67
CA GLY A 541 -15.15 12.23 0.98
C GLY A 541 -13.69 11.77 1.02
N ILE A 542 -13.37 10.47 0.90
CA ILE A 542 -11.99 9.96 0.79
C ILE A 542 -11.78 9.39 -0.61
N LYS A 543 -10.84 9.94 -1.37
CA LYS A 543 -10.54 9.51 -2.74
C LYS A 543 -9.18 8.81 -2.81
N THR A 544 -9.15 7.49 -2.63
CA THR A 544 -7.96 6.69 -2.87
C THR A 544 -7.79 6.42 -4.37
N PRO A 545 -6.64 6.74 -5.00
CA PRO A 545 -6.38 6.40 -6.40
C PRO A 545 -6.47 4.89 -6.65
N ASN A 546 -7.15 4.50 -7.74
CA ASN A 546 -7.34 3.10 -8.12
C ASN A 546 -6.43 2.75 -9.30
N TYR A 547 -5.15 2.53 -9.00
CA TYR A 547 -4.12 2.23 -9.99
C TYR A 547 -3.41 0.95 -9.61
N PHE A 548 -3.57 -0.11 -10.40
CA PHE A 548 -2.81 -1.36 -10.25
C PHE A 548 -1.56 -1.32 -11.12
N VAL A 549 -0.40 -1.56 -10.51
CA VAL A 549 0.89 -1.45 -11.19
C VAL A 549 1.05 -2.44 -12.35
N ASN A 550 1.71 -2.01 -13.42
CA ASN A 550 2.08 -2.85 -14.55
C ASN A 550 3.43 -2.39 -15.13
N ASN A 551 4.22 -3.32 -15.65
CA ASN A 551 5.55 -3.02 -16.21
C ASN A 551 5.53 -2.52 -17.66
N GLY A 552 4.34 -2.43 -18.27
CA GLY A 552 4.12 -2.02 -19.66
C GLY A 552 3.57 -3.13 -20.55
N LYS A 553 3.71 -4.40 -20.14
CA LYS A 553 3.12 -5.54 -20.85
C LYS A 553 1.70 -5.77 -20.33
N ARG A 554 0.70 -5.46 -21.17
CA ARG A 554 -0.73 -5.45 -20.81
C ARG A 554 -1.49 -6.61 -21.41
N SER A 555 -1.15 -7.04 -22.62
CA SER A 555 -1.88 -8.12 -23.30
C SER A 555 -1.92 -9.39 -22.46
N ILE A 556 -3.02 -10.14 -22.51
CA ILE A 556 -3.14 -11.43 -21.82
C ILE A 556 -2.71 -12.54 -22.77
N TYR A 557 -1.92 -13.47 -22.25
CA TYR A 557 -1.69 -14.78 -22.83
C TYR A 557 -2.32 -15.82 -21.91
N SER A 558 -2.81 -16.93 -22.47
CA SER A 558 -3.39 -18.00 -21.67
C SER A 558 -2.72 -19.34 -21.98
N PRO A 559 -2.47 -20.20 -20.97
CA PRO A 559 -2.06 -21.60 -21.19
C PRO A 559 -3.05 -22.42 -22.03
N ASP A 560 -4.26 -21.89 -22.23
CA ASP A 560 -5.35 -22.46 -23.01
C ASP A 560 -5.34 -21.99 -24.48
N ASP A 561 -4.49 -21.02 -24.83
CA ASP A 561 -4.36 -20.52 -26.21
C ASP A 561 -3.62 -21.55 -27.09
N THR A 562 -4.28 -21.96 -28.18
CA THR A 562 -3.77 -23.01 -29.07
C THR A 562 -2.99 -22.49 -30.28
N ASN A 563 -3.11 -21.21 -30.66
CA ASN A 563 -2.39 -20.58 -31.77
C ASN A 563 -2.18 -19.06 -31.54
N VAL A 564 -0.93 -18.62 -31.31
CA VAL A 564 -0.56 -17.19 -31.24
C VAL A 564 -0.25 -16.56 -32.61
N LYS A 565 0.00 -17.38 -33.62
CA LYS A 565 0.20 -16.96 -35.02
C LYS A 565 -0.90 -17.53 -35.90
N CYS A 566 -1.20 -16.80 -36.96
CA CYS A 566 -2.25 -17.13 -37.91
C CYS A 566 -1.89 -16.67 -39.33
N GLY A 567 -2.79 -16.95 -40.26
CA GLY A 567 -2.69 -16.44 -41.61
C GLY A 567 -2.01 -17.42 -42.56
N ARG A 568 -1.89 -17.00 -43.82
CA ARG A 568 -1.45 -17.86 -44.93
C ARG A 568 -0.06 -18.49 -44.73
N GLY A 569 0.81 -17.83 -43.97
CA GLY A 569 2.18 -18.29 -43.72
C GLY A 569 2.28 -19.52 -42.80
N VAL A 570 1.34 -19.68 -41.87
CA VAL A 570 1.28 -20.83 -40.95
C VAL A 570 0.05 -21.70 -41.18
N ASN A 571 -0.84 -21.28 -42.07
CA ASN A 571 -2.11 -21.91 -42.39
C ASN A 571 -2.94 -22.27 -41.14
N ALA A 572 -2.98 -21.34 -40.19
CA ALA A 572 -3.69 -21.48 -38.92
C ALA A 572 -4.64 -20.30 -38.73
N SER A 573 -5.82 -20.57 -38.18
CA SER A 573 -6.78 -19.55 -37.78
C SER A 573 -6.68 -19.27 -36.29
N CYS A 574 -7.05 -18.06 -35.90
CA CYS A 574 -7.11 -17.67 -34.50
C CYS A 574 -8.26 -18.39 -33.77
N SER A 575 -7.98 -18.90 -32.57
CA SER A 575 -8.98 -19.52 -31.70
C SER A 575 -10.05 -18.51 -31.24
N SER A 576 -9.65 -17.25 -31.07
CA SER A 576 -10.51 -16.11 -30.74
C SER A 576 -9.92 -14.84 -31.35
N GLY A 577 -10.77 -13.94 -31.86
CA GLY A 577 -10.35 -12.65 -32.40
C GLY A 577 -9.97 -12.65 -33.88
N CYS A 578 -9.08 -11.74 -34.27
CA CYS A 578 -8.71 -11.49 -35.67
C CYS A 578 -7.29 -11.94 -35.99
N CYS A 579 -7.04 -12.15 -37.29
CA CYS A 579 -5.69 -12.37 -37.79
C CYS A 579 -5.14 -11.12 -38.45
N SER A 580 -4.10 -10.50 -37.87
CA SER A 580 -3.52 -9.27 -38.41
C SER A 580 -2.82 -9.51 -39.76
N LYS A 581 -2.45 -8.42 -40.45
CA LYS A 581 -1.63 -8.46 -41.66
C LYS A 581 -0.30 -9.20 -41.46
N GLU A 582 0.28 -9.08 -40.28
CA GLU A 582 1.55 -9.71 -39.90
C GLU A 582 1.39 -11.19 -39.48
N GLY A 583 0.17 -11.73 -39.48
CA GLY A 583 -0.10 -13.12 -39.11
C GLY A 583 -0.14 -13.34 -37.59
N GLU A 584 -0.65 -12.37 -36.85
CA GLU A 584 -0.79 -12.44 -35.38
C GLU A 584 -2.25 -12.57 -34.98
N CYS A 585 -2.51 -13.43 -33.99
CA CYS A 585 -3.83 -13.49 -33.39
C CYS A 585 -4.03 -12.36 -32.39
N ILE A 586 -4.91 -11.43 -32.74
CA ILE A 586 -5.35 -10.36 -31.85
C ILE A 586 -6.62 -10.87 -31.18
N SER A 587 -6.51 -11.25 -29.91
CA SER A 587 -7.64 -11.64 -29.08
C SER A 587 -8.65 -10.49 -28.95
N PHE A 588 -9.92 -10.82 -28.73
CA PHE A 588 -10.95 -9.85 -28.38
C PHE A 588 -10.66 -9.08 -27.08
N GLU A 589 -9.70 -9.56 -26.28
CA GLU A 589 -9.32 -9.03 -24.97
C GLU A 589 -8.20 -7.98 -25.02
N ASN A 590 -7.51 -7.80 -26.16
CA ASN A 590 -6.26 -7.04 -26.24
C ASN A 590 -6.32 -5.85 -27.22
N ASP A 591 -5.79 -4.68 -26.83
CA ASP A 591 -5.43 -3.57 -27.75
C ASP A 591 -4.12 -3.96 -28.49
N PRO A 592 -3.95 -3.71 -29.81
CA PRO A 592 -4.76 -2.88 -30.70
C PRO A 592 -5.69 -3.62 -31.67
N TRP A 593 -7.00 -3.49 -31.44
CA TRP A 593 -8.08 -3.98 -32.32
C TRP A 593 -8.12 -3.32 -33.72
N GLU A 594 -7.45 -2.19 -33.92
CA GLU A 594 -7.31 -1.56 -35.24
C GLU A 594 -6.66 -2.52 -36.26
N LYS A 595 -5.87 -3.49 -35.80
CA LYS A 595 -5.30 -4.54 -36.64
C LYS A 595 -6.35 -5.52 -37.19
N CYS A 596 -7.55 -5.52 -36.62
CA CYS A 596 -8.69 -6.29 -37.10
C CYS A 596 -9.45 -5.60 -38.23
N LEU A 597 -9.04 -4.39 -38.62
CA LEU A 597 -9.57 -3.68 -39.77
C LEU A 597 -9.02 -4.28 -41.08
N ILE A 598 -9.90 -4.54 -42.04
CA ILE A 598 -9.54 -4.99 -43.38
C ILE A 598 -8.66 -3.93 -44.06
N GLU A 599 -8.92 -2.65 -43.81
CA GLU A 599 -8.13 -1.51 -44.27
C GLU A 599 -6.67 -1.59 -43.78
N ASN A 600 -6.46 -2.20 -42.60
CA ASN A 600 -5.14 -2.42 -42.02
C ASN A 600 -4.54 -3.79 -42.38
N GLY A 601 -5.17 -4.52 -43.30
CA GLY A 601 -4.67 -5.78 -43.83
C GLY A 601 -5.05 -7.03 -43.03
N CYS A 602 -6.09 -6.96 -42.20
CA CYS A 602 -6.63 -8.12 -41.50
C CYS A 602 -6.98 -9.27 -42.47
N GLN A 603 -6.55 -10.48 -42.14
CA GLN A 603 -6.71 -11.68 -42.97
C GLN A 603 -8.03 -12.40 -42.63
N SER A 604 -9.12 -12.05 -43.31
CA SER A 604 -10.47 -12.54 -43.03
C SER A 604 -10.68 -14.05 -43.20
N GLU A 605 -9.76 -14.74 -43.89
CA GLU A 605 -9.74 -16.20 -44.03
C GLU A 605 -9.31 -16.92 -42.75
N PHE A 606 -8.63 -16.21 -41.83
CA PHE A 606 -7.95 -16.81 -40.66
C PHE A 606 -8.37 -16.21 -39.32
N GLY A 607 -9.42 -15.38 -39.30
CA GLY A 607 -9.99 -14.77 -38.10
C GLY A 607 -11.10 -13.77 -38.43
N TYR A 608 -11.72 -13.21 -37.39
CA TYR A 608 -12.72 -12.16 -37.57
C TYR A 608 -12.07 -10.87 -38.10
N CYS A 609 -12.53 -10.31 -39.22
CA CYS A 609 -12.08 -9.00 -39.69
C CYS A 609 -13.29 -8.13 -40.00
N THR A 610 -13.15 -6.83 -39.79
CA THR A 610 -14.21 -5.84 -40.04
C THR A 610 -13.68 -4.65 -40.82
N THR A 611 -14.56 -3.79 -41.34
CA THR A 611 -14.17 -2.49 -41.91
C THR A 611 -14.51 -1.39 -40.92
N VAL A 612 -14.00 -0.17 -41.10
CA VAL A 612 -14.40 0.98 -40.27
C VAL A 612 -15.91 1.20 -40.37
N GLU A 613 -16.46 1.14 -41.59
CA GLU A 613 -17.89 1.30 -41.84
C GLU A 613 -18.73 0.22 -41.16
N LYS A 614 -18.31 -1.05 -41.28
CA LYS A 614 -19.02 -2.18 -40.68
C LYS A 614 -18.89 -2.20 -39.16
N ALA A 615 -17.74 -1.80 -38.60
CA ALA A 615 -17.57 -1.64 -37.16
C ALA A 615 -18.49 -0.56 -36.59
N ILE A 616 -18.67 0.55 -37.34
CA ILE A 616 -19.64 1.58 -36.99
C ILE A 616 -21.06 1.01 -37.03
N GLU A 617 -21.47 0.34 -38.11
CA GLU A 617 -22.81 -0.25 -38.25
C GLU A 617 -23.12 -1.28 -37.15
N GLU A 618 -22.17 -2.19 -36.87
CA GLU A 618 -22.32 -3.20 -35.82
C GLU A 618 -22.40 -2.55 -34.42
N CYS A 619 -21.66 -1.47 -34.18
CA CYS A 619 -21.76 -0.73 -32.93
C CYS A 619 -23.11 0.00 -32.80
N GLU A 620 -23.62 0.63 -33.86
CA GLU A 620 -24.95 1.25 -33.85
C GLU A 620 -26.03 0.22 -33.54
N LYS A 621 -25.90 -0.97 -34.13
CA LYS A 621 -26.78 -2.11 -33.86
C LYS A 621 -26.70 -2.55 -32.41
N GLU A 622 -25.50 -2.75 -31.86
CA GLU A 622 -25.30 -3.16 -30.47
C GLU A 622 -25.89 -2.13 -29.49
N VAL A 623 -25.65 -0.84 -29.71
CA VAL A 623 -26.19 0.25 -28.89
C VAL A 623 -27.71 0.25 -28.95
N LYS A 624 -28.30 0.07 -30.13
CA LYS A 624 -29.76 0.04 -30.33
C LYS A 624 -30.41 -1.20 -29.71
N GLU A 625 -29.78 -2.37 -29.81
CA GLU A 625 -30.29 -3.62 -29.22
C GLU A 625 -30.26 -3.61 -27.69
N ASN A 626 -29.50 -2.68 -27.08
CA ASN A 626 -29.37 -2.50 -25.64
C ASN A 626 -29.81 -1.09 -25.20
N GLU A 627 -30.75 -0.47 -25.92
CA GLU A 627 -31.28 0.86 -25.58
C GLU A 627 -31.88 0.91 -24.17
N GLU A 628 -32.51 -0.17 -23.72
CA GLU A 628 -33.04 -0.31 -22.37
C GLU A 628 -31.95 -0.36 -21.29
N CYS A 629 -30.68 -0.51 -21.67
CA CYS A 629 -29.55 -0.47 -20.76
C CYS A 629 -28.90 0.92 -20.72
N GLN A 630 -29.49 1.97 -21.29
CA GLN A 630 -28.84 3.28 -21.35
C GLN A 630 -29.37 4.22 -20.26
N PHE A 631 -28.79 4.17 -19.05
CA PHE A 631 -29.22 5.00 -17.90
C PHE A 631 -28.06 5.68 -17.15
N GLU A 632 -28.29 6.91 -16.69
CA GLU A 632 -27.42 7.61 -15.73
C GLU A 632 -28.20 7.94 -14.44
N PHE A 633 -27.79 7.39 -13.30
CA PHE A 633 -28.48 7.61 -12.03
C PHE A 633 -28.20 8.98 -11.38
N LYS A 634 -27.28 9.78 -11.94
CA LYS A 634 -26.71 11.00 -11.32
C LYS A 634 -27.75 12.06 -10.91
N ASN A 635 -28.96 12.04 -11.48
CA ASN A 635 -30.04 13.00 -11.20
C ASN A 635 -31.42 12.34 -11.04
N MET A 636 -31.48 11.03 -10.82
CA MET A 636 -32.76 10.32 -10.69
C MET A 636 -33.27 10.35 -9.24
N LYS A 637 -34.60 10.34 -9.08
CA LYS A 637 -35.20 10.15 -7.74
C LYS A 637 -34.97 8.72 -7.27
N ASN A 638 -34.89 8.49 -5.96
CA ASN A 638 -34.70 7.15 -5.38
C ASN A 638 -35.71 6.11 -5.92
N SER A 639 -36.98 6.49 -6.10
CA SER A 639 -38.03 5.62 -6.66
C SER A 639 -37.76 5.22 -8.12
N GLU A 640 -37.19 6.13 -8.92
CA GLU A 640 -36.81 5.86 -10.31
C GLU A 640 -35.57 4.96 -10.36
N ILE A 641 -34.61 5.17 -9.45
CA ILE A 641 -33.40 4.35 -9.31
C ILE A 641 -33.75 2.90 -8.98
N LEU A 642 -34.72 2.66 -8.10
CA LEU A 642 -35.19 1.30 -7.79
C LEU A 642 -35.87 0.66 -9.01
N SER A 643 -36.77 1.38 -9.69
CA SER A 643 -37.49 0.86 -10.86
C SER A 643 -36.58 0.50 -12.04
N LYS A 644 -35.56 1.34 -12.31
CA LYS A 644 -34.59 1.13 -13.40
C LYS A 644 -33.43 0.25 -12.98
N GLY A 645 -33.21 0.11 -11.68
CA GLY A 645 -32.15 -0.69 -11.09
C GLY A 645 -32.27 -2.17 -11.39
N GLU A 646 -33.49 -2.71 -11.43
CA GLU A 646 -33.73 -4.10 -11.84
C GLU A 646 -33.31 -4.34 -13.30
N THR A 647 -33.69 -3.44 -14.22
CA THR A 647 -33.22 -3.49 -15.61
C THR A 647 -31.71 -3.38 -15.70
N PHE A 648 -31.12 -2.44 -14.95
CA PHE A 648 -29.66 -2.30 -14.84
C PHE A 648 -29.01 -3.62 -14.40
N LYS A 649 -29.57 -4.31 -13.40
CA LYS A 649 -29.05 -5.59 -12.86
C LYS A 649 -29.31 -6.82 -13.73
N SER A 650 -30.12 -6.71 -14.78
CA SER A 650 -30.34 -7.83 -15.70
C SER A 650 -29.03 -8.33 -16.32
N ASP A 651 -28.91 -9.64 -16.52
CA ASP A 651 -27.72 -10.26 -17.14
C ASP A 651 -27.37 -9.62 -18.48
N LYS A 652 -28.40 -9.23 -19.25
CA LYS A 652 -28.25 -8.53 -20.53
C LYS A 652 -27.51 -7.20 -20.35
N CYS A 653 -28.00 -6.32 -19.48
CA CYS A 653 -27.38 -5.01 -19.28
C CYS A 653 -26.02 -5.10 -18.60
N GLN A 654 -25.86 -6.01 -17.64
CA GLN A 654 -24.58 -6.28 -17.00
C GLN A 654 -23.53 -6.73 -18.04
N THR A 655 -23.91 -7.64 -18.95
CA THR A 655 -23.05 -8.09 -20.04
C THR A 655 -22.72 -6.95 -21.01
N PHE A 656 -23.72 -6.15 -21.40
CA PHE A 656 -23.53 -4.99 -22.27
C PHE A 656 -22.49 -4.02 -21.69
N TYR A 657 -22.68 -3.54 -20.46
CA TYR A 657 -21.73 -2.62 -19.85
C TYR A 657 -20.33 -3.21 -19.72
N LYS A 658 -20.23 -4.47 -19.24
CA LYS A 658 -18.94 -5.17 -19.10
C LYS A 658 -18.17 -5.21 -20.40
N ARG A 659 -18.83 -5.59 -21.50
CA ARG A 659 -18.21 -5.60 -22.83
C ARG A 659 -17.73 -4.23 -23.27
N GLN A 660 -18.49 -3.17 -22.96
CA GLN A 660 -18.14 -1.80 -23.33
C GLN A 660 -16.87 -1.29 -22.63
N PHE A 661 -16.70 -1.57 -21.33
CA PHE A 661 -15.52 -1.08 -20.58
C PHE A 661 -14.33 -2.05 -20.56
N ALA A 662 -14.53 -3.34 -20.83
CA ALA A 662 -13.45 -4.32 -21.02
C ALA A 662 -12.86 -4.29 -22.44
N ASN A 663 -13.31 -3.37 -23.30
CA ASN A 663 -12.96 -3.31 -24.73
C ASN A 663 -13.29 -4.60 -25.50
N GLN A 664 -14.34 -5.33 -25.10
CA GLN A 664 -14.79 -6.58 -25.72
C GLN A 664 -15.98 -6.39 -26.67
N SER A 665 -16.22 -5.16 -27.11
CA SER A 665 -17.25 -4.79 -28.10
C SER A 665 -16.60 -4.15 -29.32
N VAL A 666 -17.19 -4.35 -30.50
CA VAL A 666 -16.81 -3.66 -31.75
C VAL A 666 -16.88 -2.13 -31.61
N CYS A 667 -17.70 -1.63 -30.68
CA CYS A 667 -17.76 -0.22 -30.31
C CYS A 667 -16.43 0.34 -29.81
N SER A 668 -15.52 -0.49 -29.28
CA SER A 668 -14.17 -0.05 -28.88
C SER A 668 -13.36 0.52 -30.05
N ILE A 669 -13.54 -0.03 -31.26
CA ILE A 669 -12.97 0.51 -32.50
C ILE A 669 -13.80 1.69 -32.98
N ALA A 670 -15.11 1.50 -33.07
CA ALA A 670 -16.00 2.46 -33.71
C ALA A 670 -15.94 3.85 -33.04
N LYS A 671 -15.81 3.90 -31.71
CA LYS A 671 -15.70 5.13 -30.91
C LYS A 671 -14.51 6.02 -31.28
N LYS A 672 -13.49 5.49 -31.96
CA LYS A 672 -12.36 6.29 -32.48
C LYS A 672 -12.74 7.11 -33.72
N TYR A 673 -13.79 6.69 -34.43
CA TYR A 673 -14.19 7.25 -35.72
C TYR A 673 -15.55 7.95 -35.67
N LYS A 674 -16.43 7.58 -34.73
CA LYS A 674 -17.77 8.15 -34.57
C LYS A 674 -18.20 8.13 -33.09
N SER A 675 -19.01 9.10 -32.69
CA SER A 675 -19.66 9.15 -31.37
C SER A 675 -20.97 8.36 -31.37
N PHE A 676 -21.20 7.58 -30.31
CA PHE A 676 -22.36 6.69 -30.10
C PHE A 676 -23.22 7.09 -28.88
N GLY A 677 -23.07 8.30 -28.38
CA GLY A 677 -23.92 8.87 -27.33
C GLY A 677 -23.57 8.33 -25.94
N PHE A 678 -24.45 7.51 -25.36
CA PHE A 678 -24.33 7.04 -23.99
C PHE A 678 -22.98 6.33 -23.73
N ILE A 679 -22.59 5.40 -24.60
CA ILE A 679 -21.38 4.59 -24.44
C ILE A 679 -20.06 5.34 -24.67
N ASP A 680 -20.11 6.58 -25.15
CA ASP A 680 -18.90 7.41 -25.29
C ASP A 680 -18.42 7.91 -23.92
N ASN A 681 -19.37 8.23 -23.04
CA ASN A 681 -19.11 8.82 -21.72
C ASN A 681 -19.35 7.83 -20.57
N TYR A 682 -20.06 6.73 -20.83
CA TYR A 682 -20.32 5.70 -19.84
C TYR A 682 -19.13 4.73 -19.72
N ASN A 683 -18.36 4.88 -18.65
CA ASN A 683 -17.17 4.09 -18.35
C ASN A 683 -17.36 3.24 -17.08
N ARG A 684 -16.32 2.46 -16.71
CA ARG A 684 -16.35 1.60 -15.52
C ARG A 684 -16.66 2.40 -14.24
N THR A 685 -16.11 3.61 -14.09
CA THR A 685 -16.40 4.49 -12.94
C THR A 685 -17.89 4.84 -12.87
N SER A 686 -18.50 5.22 -14.00
CA SER A 686 -19.93 5.50 -14.10
C SER A 686 -20.77 4.26 -13.79
N TYR A 687 -20.38 3.09 -14.27
CA TYR A 687 -21.01 1.80 -13.99
C TYR A 687 -20.92 1.38 -12.51
N LEU A 688 -19.76 1.53 -11.88
CA LEU A 688 -19.57 1.22 -10.46
C LEU A 688 -20.32 2.19 -9.56
N ASN A 689 -20.29 3.49 -9.87
CA ASN A 689 -21.09 4.50 -9.17
C ASN A 689 -22.58 4.21 -9.30
N SER A 690 -23.02 3.79 -10.48
CA SER A 690 -24.40 3.38 -10.75
C SER A 690 -24.79 2.15 -9.93
N THR A 691 -23.91 1.15 -9.88
CA THR A 691 -24.06 -0.07 -9.08
C THR A 691 -24.14 0.25 -7.58
N LEU A 692 -23.24 1.11 -7.09
CA LEU A 692 -23.23 1.55 -5.70
C LEU A 692 -24.49 2.34 -5.37
N SER A 693 -24.86 3.32 -6.20
CA SER A 693 -26.05 4.15 -6.00
C SER A 693 -27.31 3.30 -5.89
N TYR A 694 -27.50 2.35 -6.81
CA TYR A 694 -28.61 1.40 -6.74
C TYR A 694 -28.53 0.54 -5.47
N ASN A 695 -27.38 -0.08 -5.18
CA ASN A 695 -27.24 -0.94 -4.00
C ASN A 695 -27.50 -0.16 -2.70
N THR A 696 -26.98 1.06 -2.56
CA THR A 696 -27.16 1.92 -1.39
C THR A 696 -28.62 2.36 -1.25
N ILE A 697 -29.28 2.75 -2.35
CA ILE A 697 -30.70 3.13 -2.30
C ILE A 697 -31.57 1.92 -2.00
N ARG A 698 -31.30 0.76 -2.61
CA ARG A 698 -31.95 -0.51 -2.29
C ARG A 698 -31.77 -0.88 -0.83
N LEU A 699 -30.55 -0.76 -0.30
CA LEU A 699 -30.26 -0.95 1.12
C LEU A 699 -31.02 0.03 2.00
N THR A 700 -31.10 1.29 1.61
CA THR A 700 -31.83 2.32 2.35
C THR A 700 -33.33 2.07 2.32
N ASP A 701 -33.89 1.63 1.19
CA ASP A 701 -35.31 1.28 1.05
C ASP A 701 -35.66 0.02 1.85
N VAL A 702 -34.76 -0.97 1.86
CA VAL A 702 -34.82 -2.15 2.72
C VAL A 702 -34.75 -1.74 4.20
N LEU A 703 -33.81 -0.87 4.59
CA LEU A 703 -33.66 -0.34 5.96
C LEU A 703 -34.86 0.52 6.40
N HIS A 704 -35.44 1.32 5.49
CA HIS A 704 -36.60 2.16 5.78
C HIS A 704 -37.86 1.32 5.93
N THR A 705 -38.13 0.41 4.98
CA THR A 705 -39.20 -0.59 5.09
C THR A 705 -39.01 -1.43 6.36
N TYR A 706 -37.76 -1.79 6.69
CA TYR A 706 -37.40 -2.47 7.93
C TYR A 706 -37.74 -1.65 9.19
N MET A 707 -37.37 -0.37 9.26
CA MET A 707 -37.71 0.52 10.37
C MET A 707 -39.22 0.68 10.54
N GLU A 708 -39.97 0.76 9.43
CA GLU A 708 -41.42 0.82 9.44
C GLU A 708 -42.06 -0.50 9.94
N CYS A 709 -41.52 -1.66 9.55
CA CYS A 709 -42.02 -2.97 9.99
C CYS A 709 -41.67 -3.31 11.45
N HIS A 710 -40.65 -2.67 12.06
CA HIS A 710 -40.05 -3.13 13.31
C HIS A 710 -40.35 -2.27 14.56
N GLN A 711 -41.01 -1.11 14.41
CA GLN A 711 -41.56 -0.20 15.45
C GLN A 711 -41.38 -0.60 16.93
N LYS A 712 -40.15 -0.55 17.44
CA LYS A 712 -39.79 -0.99 18.80
C LYS A 712 -40.41 -0.05 19.85
N GLY A 713 -41.26 -0.58 20.73
CA GLY A 713 -41.89 0.19 21.83
C GLY A 713 -42.95 1.22 21.41
N ILE A 714 -43.25 1.33 20.12
CA ILE A 714 -44.28 2.27 19.60
C ILE A 714 -45.68 1.64 19.66
N LEU A 715 -45.78 0.31 19.60
CA LEU A 715 -47.04 -0.44 19.69
C LEU A 715 -47.60 -0.51 21.13
N ASP A 716 -46.93 0.09 22.12
CA ASP A 716 -47.36 0.07 23.54
C ASP A 716 -48.11 1.34 23.97
N ASN A 717 -48.01 2.44 23.20
CA ASN A 717 -48.43 3.78 23.63
C ASN A 717 -49.30 4.49 22.56
N ILE A 718 -50.23 3.77 21.94
CA ILE A 718 -51.13 4.29 20.89
C ILE A 718 -52.56 3.82 21.15
N THR A 719 -53.53 4.48 20.51
CA THR A 719 -54.94 4.09 20.62
C THR A 719 -55.21 2.73 19.98
N GLU A 720 -56.32 2.11 20.36
CA GLU A 720 -56.72 0.79 19.86
C GLU A 720 -56.84 0.75 18.32
N GLU A 721 -57.42 1.80 17.73
CA GLU A 721 -57.57 1.96 16.29
C GLU A 721 -56.22 2.17 15.56
N GLU A 722 -55.28 2.90 16.17
CA GLU A 722 -53.94 3.09 15.62
C GLU A 722 -53.11 1.80 15.69
N LEU A 723 -53.34 0.99 16.73
CA LEU A 723 -52.66 -0.28 16.91
C LEU A 723 -53.05 -1.27 15.82
N GLU A 724 -54.34 -1.33 15.46
CA GLU A 724 -54.84 -2.20 14.40
C GLU A 724 -54.29 -1.84 13.03
N LYS A 725 -54.36 -0.57 12.63
CA LYS A 725 -53.79 -0.11 11.35
C LYS A 725 -52.29 -0.40 11.22
N LYS A 726 -51.56 -0.31 12.34
CA LYS A 726 -50.12 -0.64 12.36
C LYS A 726 -49.87 -2.15 12.32
N CYS A 727 -50.71 -2.95 12.98
CA CYS A 727 -50.64 -4.40 12.88
C CYS A 727 -50.97 -4.87 11.45
N GLU A 728 -51.95 -4.27 10.76
CA GLU A 728 -52.23 -4.55 9.34
C GLU A 728 -51.00 -4.32 8.46
N TYR A 729 -50.27 -3.22 8.65
CA TYR A 729 -49.04 -2.96 7.90
C TYR A 729 -47.93 -3.98 8.21
N ILE A 730 -47.76 -4.39 9.48
CA ILE A 730 -46.78 -5.42 9.89
C ILE A 730 -47.04 -6.77 9.21
N TYR A 731 -48.31 -7.11 8.96
CA TYR A 731 -48.70 -8.33 8.25
C TYR A 731 -48.80 -8.17 6.73
N SER A 732 -48.60 -6.96 6.19
CA SER A 732 -48.65 -6.71 4.75
C SER A 732 -47.60 -7.53 3.98
N ASP A 733 -47.90 -7.83 2.72
CA ASP A 733 -47.00 -8.56 1.82
C ASP A 733 -45.63 -7.88 1.73
N LYS A 734 -45.59 -6.54 1.78
CA LYS A 734 -44.35 -5.75 1.77
C LYS A 734 -43.43 -6.08 2.96
N CYS A 735 -43.96 -6.21 4.18
CA CYS A 735 -43.17 -6.60 5.36
C CYS A 735 -42.82 -8.11 5.35
N ASN A 736 -43.60 -8.95 4.67
CA ASN A 736 -43.29 -10.37 4.51
C ASN A 736 -42.19 -10.60 3.44
N GLU A 737 -42.20 -9.84 2.35
CA GLU A 737 -41.22 -9.90 1.26
C GLU A 737 -39.80 -9.51 1.71
N LEU A 738 -39.69 -8.56 2.66
CA LEU A 738 -38.45 -8.22 3.35
C LEU A 738 -37.72 -9.45 3.91
N ASN A 739 -38.46 -10.45 4.40
CA ASN A 739 -37.91 -11.66 4.99
C ASN A 739 -37.22 -12.56 3.94
N ASN A 740 -37.67 -12.52 2.67
CA ASN A 740 -37.03 -13.28 1.59
C ASN A 740 -35.72 -12.62 1.14
N ILE A 741 -35.71 -11.28 1.03
CA ILE A 741 -34.52 -10.49 0.65
C ILE A 741 -33.40 -10.64 1.69
N ILE A 742 -33.73 -10.61 2.98
CA ILE A 742 -32.75 -10.77 4.08
C ILE A 742 -32.13 -12.18 4.09
N ASN A 743 -32.88 -13.21 3.69
CA ASN A 743 -32.39 -14.58 3.65
C ASN A 743 -31.45 -14.84 2.46
N GLU A 744 -31.68 -14.21 1.30
CA GLU A 744 -30.84 -14.35 0.10
C GLU A 744 -29.47 -13.65 0.22
N GLU A 745 -29.37 -12.53 0.96
CA GLU A 745 -28.11 -11.78 1.14
C GLU A 745 -27.41 -12.02 2.50
N SER A 746 -27.81 -13.09 3.21
CA SER A 746 -27.52 -13.36 4.63
C SER A 746 -26.04 -13.39 5.06
N THR A 747 -25.09 -13.61 4.15
CA THR A 747 -23.65 -13.63 4.49
C THR A 747 -23.02 -12.24 4.65
N LYS A 748 -23.66 -11.18 4.12
CA LYS A 748 -23.10 -9.82 4.13
C LYS A 748 -23.61 -8.95 5.30
N TYR A 749 -24.72 -9.33 5.92
CA TYR A 749 -25.43 -8.54 6.94
C TYR A 749 -25.69 -9.32 8.25
N SER A 750 -25.14 -10.53 8.39
CA SER A 750 -25.46 -11.50 9.46
C SER A 750 -25.31 -10.95 10.88
N VAL A 751 -24.22 -10.25 11.17
CA VAL A 751 -23.89 -9.77 12.53
C VAL A 751 -24.82 -8.66 13.01
N LEU A 752 -25.42 -7.89 12.09
CA LEU A 752 -26.31 -6.77 12.42
C LEU A 752 -27.77 -7.21 12.55
N MET A 753 -28.18 -8.30 11.88
CA MET A 753 -29.61 -8.62 11.65
C MET A 753 -30.18 -9.74 12.54
N GLU A 754 -29.38 -10.49 13.29
CA GLU A 754 -29.89 -11.56 14.19
C GLU A 754 -30.79 -11.05 15.34
N PRO A 755 -30.40 -10.02 16.13
CA PRO A 755 -31.24 -9.49 17.21
C PRO A 755 -32.56 -8.87 16.71
N ILE A 756 -32.58 -8.59 15.41
CA ILE A 756 -33.60 -7.86 14.68
C ILE A 756 -34.70 -8.81 14.18
N LEU A 757 -34.34 -9.94 13.57
CA LEU A 757 -35.27 -11.00 13.19
C LEU A 757 -36.04 -11.55 14.40
N GLU A 758 -35.38 -11.64 15.55
CA GLU A 758 -36.01 -12.07 16.80
C GLU A 758 -37.05 -11.06 17.30
N ASN A 759 -36.82 -9.77 17.10
CA ASN A 759 -37.72 -8.71 17.55
C ASN A 759 -38.90 -8.47 16.57
N TYR A 760 -38.73 -8.71 15.25
CA TYR A 760 -39.86 -8.83 14.31
C TYR A 760 -40.79 -9.99 14.69
N LYS A 761 -40.24 -11.16 15.03
CA LYS A 761 -41.01 -12.31 15.54
C LYS A 761 -41.78 -11.95 16.83
N ASN A 762 -41.16 -11.16 17.71
CA ASN A 762 -41.80 -10.68 18.94
C ASN A 762 -42.96 -9.70 18.68
N ASN A 763 -42.83 -8.78 17.72
CA ASN A 763 -43.90 -7.85 17.36
C ASN A 763 -45.07 -8.55 16.66
N LYS A 764 -44.81 -9.51 15.77
CA LYS A 764 -45.87 -10.39 15.23
C LYS A 764 -46.61 -11.11 16.36
N LYS A 765 -45.87 -11.65 17.34
CA LYS A 765 -46.46 -12.29 18.52
C LYS A 765 -47.33 -11.33 19.35
N LYS A 766 -46.95 -10.04 19.41
CA LYS A 766 -47.71 -9.00 20.11
C LYS A 766 -49.00 -8.62 19.38
N CYS A 767 -48.94 -8.41 18.07
CA CYS A 767 -50.15 -8.16 17.25
C CYS A 767 -51.11 -9.36 17.26
N SER A 768 -50.60 -10.60 17.24
CA SER A 768 -51.43 -11.80 17.34
C SER A 768 -52.11 -11.95 18.70
N ASN A 769 -51.54 -11.40 19.78
CA ASN A 769 -52.17 -11.42 21.10
C ASN A 769 -53.33 -10.43 21.21
N PHE A 770 -53.27 -9.32 20.48
CA PHE A 770 -54.33 -8.31 20.45
C PHE A 770 -55.54 -8.81 19.65
N CYS A 771 -55.28 -9.58 18.60
CA CYS A 771 -56.32 -10.21 17.81
C CYS A 771 -55.75 -11.38 17.00
N TRP A 772 -56.30 -12.56 17.26
CA TRP A 772 -55.72 -13.82 16.83
C TRP A 772 -55.83 -14.03 15.30
N SER A 773 -56.85 -13.49 14.64
CA SER A 773 -57.10 -13.67 13.20
C SER A 773 -56.04 -13.05 12.29
N PHE A 774 -55.30 -12.04 12.77
CA PHE A 774 -54.24 -11.41 11.97
C PHE A 774 -53.14 -12.40 11.60
N SER A 775 -52.87 -13.38 12.47
CA SER A 775 -51.91 -14.46 12.19
C SER A 775 -52.31 -15.34 11.00
N LEU A 776 -53.59 -15.29 10.62
CA LEU A 776 -54.19 -16.02 9.50
C LEU A 776 -54.45 -15.11 8.29
N GLY A 777 -54.08 -13.83 8.36
CA GLY A 777 -54.26 -12.86 7.28
C GLY A 777 -55.62 -12.14 7.28
N TYR A 778 -56.39 -12.20 8.37
CA TYR A 778 -57.74 -11.60 8.45
C TYR A 778 -57.83 -10.53 9.55
N PRO A 779 -58.56 -9.42 9.34
CA PRO A 779 -58.69 -8.34 10.31
C PRO A 779 -59.50 -8.76 11.55
N CYS A 780 -59.55 -7.90 12.57
CA CYS A 780 -60.42 -8.10 13.72
C CYS A 780 -61.80 -7.54 13.44
N CYS A 781 -62.82 -8.11 14.08
CA CYS A 781 -64.13 -7.51 14.06
C CYS A 781 -64.15 -6.29 14.99
N MET A 782 -64.55 -5.14 14.45
CA MET A 782 -64.54 -3.85 15.12
C MET A 782 -65.88 -3.53 15.79
N GLU A 783 -66.97 -3.90 15.13
CA GLU A 783 -68.33 -3.52 15.49
C GLU A 783 -69.17 -4.75 15.87
N THR A 784 -69.01 -5.83 15.13
CA THR A 784 -69.78 -7.06 15.29
C THR A 784 -69.16 -7.95 16.37
N LYS A 785 -70.01 -8.34 17.31
CA LYS A 785 -69.74 -9.40 18.29
C LYS A 785 -70.50 -10.68 17.94
N ALA A 786 -71.20 -10.70 16.82
CA ALA A 786 -71.99 -11.83 16.37
C ALA A 786 -71.07 -12.88 15.77
N VAL A 787 -70.92 -14.00 16.46
CA VAL A 787 -70.15 -15.15 15.99
C VAL A 787 -70.92 -15.82 14.86
N VAL A 788 -70.41 -15.69 13.64
CA VAL A 788 -70.98 -16.31 12.44
C VAL A 788 -70.41 -17.71 12.24
N TYR A 789 -69.17 -17.92 12.67
CA TYR A 789 -68.46 -19.19 12.55
C TYR A 789 -67.45 -19.32 13.69
N MET A 790 -67.18 -20.52 14.16
CA MET A 790 -66.16 -20.75 15.19
C MET A 790 -65.41 -22.02 14.85
N ASP A 791 -64.10 -21.93 14.85
CA ASP A 791 -63.21 -23.06 14.60
C ASP A 791 -62.17 -23.18 15.72
N LYS A 792 -61.13 -23.98 15.43
CA LYS A 792 -60.02 -24.22 16.35
C LYS A 792 -59.16 -22.97 16.60
N ASP A 793 -59.24 -21.98 15.72
CA ASP A 793 -58.41 -20.77 15.75
C ASP A 793 -59.16 -19.63 16.46
N GLY A 794 -60.48 -19.56 16.34
CA GLY A 794 -61.32 -18.73 17.21
C GLY A 794 -62.74 -18.46 16.69
N LYS A 795 -63.37 -17.40 17.23
CA LYS A 795 -64.73 -16.96 16.85
C LYS A 795 -64.67 -15.94 15.73
N TRP A 796 -65.20 -16.29 14.57
CA TRP A 796 -65.24 -15.43 13.39
C TRP A 796 -66.54 -14.64 13.30
N GLY A 797 -66.42 -13.39 12.87
CA GLY A 797 -67.52 -12.53 12.44
C GLY A 797 -67.34 -12.13 10.97
N VAL A 798 -68.32 -11.38 10.46
CA VAL A 798 -68.25 -10.80 9.11
C VAL A 798 -68.67 -9.34 9.21
N GLU A 799 -67.81 -8.44 8.75
CA GLU A 799 -68.06 -7.00 8.68
C GLU A 799 -67.80 -6.52 7.26
N ASN A 800 -68.70 -5.69 6.72
CA ASN A 800 -68.57 -5.15 5.37
C ASN A 800 -68.30 -6.23 4.28
N GLY A 801 -68.79 -7.46 4.49
CA GLY A 801 -68.60 -8.59 3.59
C GLY A 801 -67.23 -9.29 3.68
N GLN A 802 -66.38 -8.92 4.64
CA GLN A 802 -65.08 -9.54 4.89
C GLN A 802 -65.07 -10.32 6.20
N TRP A 803 -64.37 -11.46 6.20
CA TRP A 803 -64.17 -12.27 7.40
C TRP A 803 -63.24 -11.56 8.38
N CYS A 804 -63.63 -11.56 9.65
CA CYS A 804 -62.85 -10.95 10.71
C CYS A 804 -62.85 -11.85 11.96
N GLY A 805 -61.80 -11.79 12.76
CA GLY A 805 -61.73 -12.48 14.04
C GLY A 805 -62.36 -11.65 15.15
N ILE A 806 -63.29 -12.22 15.89
CA ILE A 806 -63.88 -11.58 17.07
C ILE A 806 -62.86 -11.70 18.21
N LYS A 807 -62.51 -10.55 18.80
CA LYS A 807 -61.63 -10.46 19.97
C LYS A 807 -62.21 -11.28 21.13
N ASN A 808 -61.35 -11.99 21.86
CA ASN A 808 -61.76 -12.83 23.00
C ASN A 808 -62.16 -12.02 24.22
#